data_AF-A0A8H5UYU8-F1
#
_entry.id   AF-A0A8H5UYU8-F1
#
_cell.length_a   1.000
_cell.length_b   1.000
_cell.length_c   1.000
_cell.angle_alpha   90.00
_cell.angle_beta   90.00
_cell.angle_gamma   90.00
#
_symmetry.space_group_name_H-M   'P 1'
#
loop_
_entity.id
_entity.type
_entity.pdbx_description
1 polymer ?
#
loop_
_entity_poly.entity_id
_entity_poly.type
_entity_poly.pdbx_seq_one_letter_code
_entity_poly.pdbx_strand_id
1 'polypeptide(L)'
;MPTSLYDLIIPTFIKGLQTFDHVLTKAEQYAKEKGLNADEVFPQARLIDDQKPLVFQVQTATRAVQTTIGRLTGVEPTFFEDNEKTIADLHARIQKALEAVKAVKPEDVNSREDVKVELPRPDKILYLTVKEATLYHGQTNFFFHIVTGYSILRSKGVPIGKADYLGNFLAQANSTLEKAIAAVGEEGLAKLSKVTYECQSLMQSYNLMRADVSAATSGKQNISYELDPPLLRQRIDRRIQPSQAALAANYATEAVMKSPGLVERIRKSKSSEEREVAINGIKFPAAILISSLVVVDPDTYLPYIVRSEEQHPIYGNATKDVYLSNYKEVEGVKFPHTIQTIYNSSSQRLNVVLEDFVIDKIIATAIFPGDFFDLVPHGQKVNTSEMPPGVPSGLVTDYSTSLLGSPVKNVSVDALKSASPVVLLQLYWLILDDSHDLGFKQLIIEFETEVIVCDAPPFWSEAVMEWIKKYIGKKVTYVAPSHHHRDHSGGVVDYVRAGAKLIIPEMAVDYWSSIPGAQFITFNQTHPYVHRDNKVQAWFNWADQAPHAADWTYVMVTERCPDKDSSIFVYEADTWEAGLSVDLGNQQQMRQWLDQLLEDGLPRSTTVMPTHGWITPLEQLINITAYPYPDFDIGRWREGAAICDESSAKKHKDDK
;
A
#
# COMPACT_ATOMS: atom_id res chain seq x y z
N MET A 1 -34.50 -4.78 1.54
CA MET A 1 -35.52 -5.85 1.59
C MET A 1 -36.28 -5.73 2.91
N PRO A 2 -37.57 -6.08 2.99
CA PRO A 2 -38.26 -6.15 4.27
C PRO A 2 -37.62 -7.22 5.17
N THR A 3 -37.44 -6.92 6.46
CA THR A 3 -36.84 -7.85 7.43
C THR A 3 -37.79 -9.03 7.68
N SER A 4 -37.29 -10.27 7.58
CA SER A 4 -38.12 -11.47 7.79
C SER A 4 -38.24 -11.85 9.27
N LEU A 5 -39.26 -12.65 9.64
CA LEU A 5 -39.39 -13.13 11.02
C LEU A 5 -38.20 -14.02 11.43
N TYR A 6 -37.60 -14.77 10.50
CA TYR A 6 -36.35 -15.51 10.72
C TYR A 6 -35.21 -14.58 11.16
N ASP A 7 -34.96 -13.51 10.39
CA ASP A 7 -33.86 -12.56 10.64
C ASP A 7 -33.99 -11.84 11.98
N LEU A 8 -35.22 -11.66 12.45
CA LEU A 8 -35.52 -11.01 13.73
C LEU A 8 -35.34 -11.94 14.94
N ILE A 9 -35.57 -13.24 14.79
CA ILE A 9 -35.74 -14.15 15.94
C ILE A 9 -34.56 -15.10 16.11
N ILE A 10 -34.15 -15.78 15.04
CA ILE A 10 -33.11 -16.82 15.13
C ILE A 10 -31.77 -16.23 15.58
N PRO A 11 -31.26 -15.14 14.99
CA PRO A 11 -30.03 -14.49 15.48
C PRO A 11 -30.17 -13.99 16.92
N THR A 12 -31.34 -13.48 17.32
CA THR A 12 -31.57 -12.97 18.68
C THR A 12 -31.52 -14.08 19.73
N PHE A 13 -32.10 -15.24 19.46
CA PHE A 13 -32.01 -16.40 20.36
C PHE A 13 -30.60 -16.96 20.46
N ILE A 14 -29.87 -17.07 19.35
CA ILE A 14 -28.46 -17.48 19.36
C ILE A 14 -27.65 -16.55 20.26
N LYS A 15 -27.74 -15.23 20.03
CA LYS A 15 -27.02 -14.21 20.81
C LYS A 15 -27.39 -14.23 22.29
N GLY A 16 -28.66 -14.42 22.61
CA GLY A 16 -29.12 -14.51 24.00
C GLY A 16 -28.64 -15.77 24.72
N LEU A 17 -28.63 -16.92 24.06
CA LEU A 17 -28.10 -18.16 24.61
C LEU A 17 -26.59 -18.06 24.84
N GLN A 18 -25.84 -17.49 23.89
CA GLN A 18 -24.41 -17.19 24.05
C GLN A 18 -24.14 -16.22 25.20
N THR A 19 -24.99 -15.21 25.41
CA THR A 19 -24.91 -14.34 26.58
C THR A 19 -25.13 -15.12 27.87
N PHE A 20 -26.08 -16.04 27.90
CA PHE A 20 -26.35 -16.83 29.10
C PHE A 20 -25.17 -17.77 29.43
N ASP A 21 -24.58 -18.38 28.40
CA ASP A 21 -23.36 -19.20 28.51
C ASP A 21 -22.19 -18.38 29.06
N HIS A 22 -21.93 -17.20 28.48
CA HIS A 22 -20.85 -16.30 28.89
C HIS A 22 -20.94 -15.89 30.37
N VAL A 23 -22.14 -15.56 30.87
CA VAL A 23 -22.29 -15.16 32.28
C VAL A 23 -22.13 -16.34 33.24
N LEU A 24 -22.42 -17.57 32.81
CA LEU A 24 -22.11 -18.79 33.59
C LEU A 24 -20.60 -19.01 33.66
N THR A 25 -19.88 -18.87 32.54
CA THR A 25 -18.40 -18.95 32.53
C THR A 25 -17.77 -17.90 33.47
N LYS A 26 -18.32 -16.68 33.51
CA LYS A 26 -17.89 -15.64 34.47
C LYS A 26 -18.15 -16.05 35.93
N ALA A 27 -19.24 -16.76 36.20
CA ALA A 27 -19.54 -17.27 37.52
C ALA A 27 -18.54 -18.35 37.95
N GLU A 28 -18.18 -19.28 37.06
CA GLU A 28 -17.15 -20.30 37.32
C GLU A 28 -15.78 -19.68 37.59
N GLN A 29 -15.37 -18.71 36.77
CA GLN A 29 -14.12 -17.96 36.96
C GLN A 29 -14.09 -17.29 38.34
N TYR A 30 -15.18 -16.60 38.71
CA TYR A 30 -15.31 -15.97 40.01
C TYR A 30 -15.26 -16.97 41.17
N ALA A 31 -15.97 -18.11 41.06
CA ALA A 31 -15.92 -19.14 42.09
C ALA A 31 -14.50 -19.70 42.27
N LYS A 32 -13.79 -19.95 41.17
CA LYS A 32 -12.39 -20.38 41.18
C LYS A 32 -11.48 -19.35 41.87
N GLU A 33 -11.62 -18.07 41.54
CA GLU A 33 -10.86 -16.98 42.16
C GLU A 33 -11.14 -16.81 43.66
N LYS A 34 -12.36 -17.11 44.11
CA LYS A 34 -12.79 -17.01 45.51
C LYS A 34 -12.66 -18.31 46.29
N GLY A 35 -12.20 -19.40 45.68
CA GLY A 35 -12.14 -20.72 46.31
C GLY A 35 -13.51 -21.28 46.69
N LEU A 36 -14.56 -20.91 45.96
CA LEU A 36 -15.93 -21.37 46.16
C LEU A 36 -16.23 -22.59 45.28
N ASN A 37 -17.15 -23.45 45.72
CA ASN A 37 -17.72 -24.50 44.87
C ASN A 37 -18.86 -23.91 44.03
N ALA A 38 -18.66 -23.79 42.71
CA ALA A 38 -19.64 -23.20 41.79
C ALA A 38 -20.98 -23.97 41.79
N ASP A 39 -20.94 -25.30 41.90
CA ASP A 39 -22.12 -26.18 41.85
C ASP A 39 -22.97 -26.09 43.12
N GLU A 40 -22.38 -25.71 44.25
CA GLU A 40 -23.11 -25.46 45.50
C GLU A 40 -23.70 -24.04 45.53
N VAL A 41 -22.96 -23.06 45.02
CA VAL A 41 -23.28 -21.64 45.20
C VAL A 41 -24.33 -21.13 44.22
N PHE A 42 -24.28 -21.55 42.95
CA PHE A 42 -25.03 -20.88 41.89
C PHE A 42 -26.32 -21.57 41.44
N PRO A 43 -26.38 -22.89 41.15
CA PRO A 43 -27.57 -23.51 40.54
C PRO A 43 -28.87 -23.26 41.30
N GLN A 44 -28.83 -23.30 42.65
CA GLN A 44 -29.99 -23.08 43.51
C GLN A 44 -30.14 -21.63 44.01
N ALA A 45 -29.28 -20.71 43.57
CA ALA A 45 -29.36 -19.30 43.95
C ALA A 45 -30.64 -18.63 43.43
N ARG A 46 -31.17 -17.69 44.22
CA ARG A 46 -32.40 -16.92 43.97
C ARG A 46 -32.17 -15.44 44.27
N LEU A 47 -33.02 -14.56 43.72
CA LEU A 47 -33.07 -13.15 44.13
C LEU A 47 -33.91 -12.96 45.39
N ILE A 48 -35.06 -13.65 45.46
CA ILE A 48 -36.00 -13.64 46.59
C ILE A 48 -36.59 -15.05 46.77
N ASP A 49 -37.15 -15.33 47.93
CA ASP A 49 -37.51 -16.70 48.35
C ASP A 49 -38.57 -17.37 47.45
N ASP A 50 -39.59 -16.63 47.01
CA ASP A 50 -40.68 -17.15 46.17
C ASP A 50 -40.32 -17.19 44.67
N GLN A 51 -39.23 -16.56 44.26
CA GLN A 51 -38.72 -16.63 42.90
C GLN A 51 -37.92 -17.91 42.66
N LYS A 52 -38.06 -18.49 41.46
CA LYS A 52 -37.38 -19.72 41.06
C LYS A 52 -35.86 -19.53 40.87
N PRO A 53 -35.04 -20.57 41.10
CA PRO A 53 -33.58 -20.47 41.16
C PRO A 53 -32.91 -20.38 39.76
N LEU A 54 -31.60 -20.13 39.73
CA LEU A 54 -30.81 -20.02 38.49
C LEU A 54 -31.02 -21.18 37.52
N VAL A 55 -31.00 -22.43 38.02
CA VAL A 55 -31.25 -23.62 37.20
C VAL A 55 -32.57 -23.48 36.44
N PHE A 56 -33.65 -23.09 37.13
CA PHE A 56 -34.95 -22.88 36.50
C PHE A 56 -34.94 -21.77 35.45
N GLN A 57 -34.15 -20.72 35.64
CA GLN A 57 -34.02 -19.64 34.66
C GLN A 57 -33.39 -20.14 33.36
N VAL A 58 -32.32 -20.94 33.44
CA VAL A 58 -31.68 -21.57 32.27
C VAL A 58 -32.63 -22.57 31.60
N GLN A 59 -33.32 -23.37 32.42
CA GLN A 59 -34.28 -24.36 31.94
C GLN A 59 -35.43 -23.72 31.15
N THR A 60 -35.95 -22.62 31.67
CA THR A 60 -37.11 -21.94 31.06
C THR A 60 -36.70 -21.09 29.86
N ALA A 61 -35.51 -20.47 29.87
CA ALA A 61 -34.98 -19.76 28.71
C ALA A 61 -34.81 -20.70 27.50
N THR A 62 -34.18 -21.86 27.70
CA THR A 62 -34.00 -22.87 26.64
C THR A 62 -35.34 -23.50 26.20
N ARG A 63 -36.27 -23.75 27.13
CA ARG A 63 -37.63 -24.20 26.81
C ARG A 63 -38.41 -23.17 25.99
N ALA A 64 -38.24 -21.88 26.28
CA ALA A 64 -38.85 -20.81 25.49
C ALA A 64 -38.34 -20.82 24.04
N VAL A 65 -37.03 -21.07 23.84
CA VAL A 65 -36.45 -21.26 22.50
C VAL A 65 -37.09 -22.47 21.80
N GLN A 66 -37.13 -23.64 22.45
CA GLN A 66 -37.73 -24.86 21.87
C GLN A 66 -39.20 -24.66 21.48
N THR A 67 -39.99 -24.09 22.39
CA THR A 67 -41.42 -23.81 22.16
C THR A 67 -41.62 -22.84 21.00
N THR A 68 -40.77 -21.82 20.91
CA THR A 68 -40.87 -20.82 19.85
C THR A 68 -40.46 -21.40 18.51
N ILE A 69 -39.38 -22.19 18.45
CA ILE A 69 -38.97 -22.91 17.23
C ILE A 69 -40.09 -23.82 16.76
N GLY A 70 -40.71 -24.61 17.64
CA GLY A 70 -41.80 -25.50 17.24
C GLY A 70 -43.00 -24.77 16.65
N ARG A 71 -43.32 -23.57 17.16
CA ARG A 71 -44.34 -22.70 16.56
C ARG A 71 -43.92 -22.15 15.19
N LEU A 72 -42.67 -21.70 15.09
CA LEU A 72 -42.11 -21.13 13.87
C LEU A 72 -42.08 -22.14 12.73
N THR A 73 -41.67 -23.38 13.02
CA THR A 73 -41.54 -24.45 12.01
C THR A 73 -42.80 -25.31 11.86
N GLY A 74 -43.71 -25.27 12.84
CA GLY A 74 -44.85 -26.17 12.91
C GLY A 74 -44.51 -27.60 13.33
N VAL A 75 -43.28 -27.84 13.81
CA VAL A 75 -42.81 -29.13 14.30
C VAL A 75 -42.97 -29.19 15.81
N GLU A 76 -43.54 -30.29 16.33
CA GLU A 76 -43.66 -30.47 17.78
C GLU A 76 -42.27 -30.50 18.46
N PRO A 77 -42.00 -29.62 19.45
CA PRO A 77 -40.70 -29.53 20.08
C PRO A 77 -40.42 -30.72 20.99
N THR A 78 -39.21 -31.28 20.89
CA THR A 78 -38.73 -32.27 21.86
C THR A 78 -38.08 -31.55 23.03
N PHE A 79 -38.77 -31.51 24.18
CA PHE A 79 -38.26 -30.86 25.38
C PHE A 79 -37.13 -31.66 26.04
N PHE A 80 -36.18 -30.94 26.66
CA PHE A 80 -35.14 -31.57 27.46
C PHE A 80 -35.66 -31.93 28.85
N GLU A 81 -35.17 -33.02 29.42
CA GLU A 81 -35.43 -33.36 30.82
C GLU A 81 -34.76 -32.33 31.75
N ASP A 82 -35.45 -31.92 32.82
CA ASP A 82 -34.98 -30.92 33.77
C ASP A 82 -34.17 -31.58 34.91
N ASN A 83 -33.02 -32.19 34.57
CA ASN A 83 -32.19 -32.97 35.49
C ASN A 83 -30.83 -32.32 35.86
N GLU A 84 -30.60 -31.08 35.46
CA GLU A 84 -29.34 -30.35 35.67
C GLU A 84 -29.09 -30.05 37.16
N LYS A 85 -27.85 -30.29 37.61
CA LYS A 85 -27.42 -30.04 39.00
C LYS A 85 -26.17 -29.18 39.11
N THR A 86 -25.31 -29.23 38.10
CA THR A 86 -24.01 -28.56 38.06
C THR A 86 -24.00 -27.43 37.04
N ILE A 87 -23.02 -26.52 37.12
CA ILE A 87 -22.82 -25.48 36.11
C ILE A 87 -22.48 -26.10 34.74
N ALA A 88 -21.73 -27.21 34.73
CA ALA A 88 -21.44 -27.97 33.52
C ALA A 88 -22.73 -28.50 32.83
N ASP A 89 -23.71 -28.96 33.61
CA ASP A 89 -25.01 -29.39 33.08
C ASP A 89 -25.76 -28.21 32.43
N LEU A 90 -25.69 -27.02 33.04
CA LEU A 90 -26.33 -25.81 32.50
C LEU A 90 -25.68 -25.39 31.18
N HIS A 91 -24.35 -25.43 31.08
CA HIS A 91 -23.63 -25.22 29.81
C HIS A 91 -24.07 -26.23 28.75
N ALA A 92 -24.10 -27.52 29.09
CA ALA A 92 -24.52 -28.58 28.16
C ALA A 92 -25.95 -28.37 27.64
N ARG A 93 -26.87 -27.95 28.51
CA ARG A 93 -28.26 -27.61 28.11
C ARG A 93 -28.30 -26.42 27.15
N ILE A 94 -27.54 -25.37 27.41
CA ILE A 94 -27.46 -24.18 26.54
C ILE A 94 -26.89 -24.56 25.17
N GLN A 95 -25.84 -25.36 25.11
CA GLN A 95 -25.25 -25.83 23.85
C GLN A 95 -26.25 -26.67 23.04
N LYS A 96 -26.98 -27.57 23.68
CA LYS A 96 -28.05 -28.33 23.01
C LYS A 96 -29.16 -27.44 22.46
N ALA A 97 -29.51 -26.36 23.15
CA ALA A 97 -30.45 -25.36 22.65
C ALA A 97 -29.87 -24.54 21.48
N LEU A 98 -28.58 -24.21 21.53
CA LEU A 98 -27.85 -23.54 20.44
C LEU A 98 -27.82 -24.38 19.16
N GLU A 99 -27.61 -25.69 19.28
CA GLU A 99 -27.67 -26.64 18.16
C GLU A 99 -29.08 -26.66 17.54
N ALA A 100 -30.12 -26.76 18.38
CA ALA A 100 -31.50 -26.79 17.92
C ALA A 100 -31.91 -25.51 17.17
N VAL A 101 -31.51 -24.32 17.65
CA VAL A 101 -31.84 -23.05 16.98
C VAL A 101 -31.04 -22.83 15.69
N LYS A 102 -29.78 -23.31 15.62
CA LYS A 102 -28.94 -23.23 14.41
C LYS A 102 -29.42 -24.15 13.28
N ALA A 103 -30.19 -25.20 13.61
CA ALA A 103 -30.74 -26.13 12.63
C ALA A 103 -32.00 -25.59 11.90
N VAL A 104 -32.58 -24.48 12.36
CA VAL A 104 -33.77 -23.87 11.75
C VAL A 104 -33.40 -23.15 10.46
N LYS A 105 -34.19 -23.36 9.40
CA LYS A 105 -33.95 -22.73 8.10
C LYS A 105 -34.93 -21.57 7.83
N PRO A 106 -34.53 -20.54 7.06
CA PRO A 106 -35.42 -19.41 6.74
C PRO A 106 -36.76 -19.81 6.12
N GLU A 107 -36.75 -20.81 5.24
CA GLU A 107 -37.94 -21.32 4.54
C GLU A 107 -39.00 -21.92 5.48
N ASP A 108 -38.56 -22.53 6.59
CA ASP A 108 -39.45 -23.17 7.58
C ASP A 108 -40.19 -22.12 8.42
N VAL A 109 -39.61 -20.92 8.56
CA VAL A 109 -40.11 -19.86 9.43
C VAL A 109 -40.97 -18.84 8.66
N ASN A 110 -40.45 -18.35 7.54
CA ASN A 110 -41.03 -17.19 6.85
C ASN A 110 -42.35 -17.50 6.12
N SER A 111 -42.73 -18.78 6.01
CA SER A 111 -43.97 -19.22 5.39
C SER A 111 -45.14 -19.35 6.38
N ARG A 112 -44.92 -19.13 7.69
CA ARG A 112 -45.89 -19.45 8.75
C ARG A 112 -46.29 -18.28 9.64
N GLU A 113 -45.83 -17.06 9.35
CA GLU A 113 -45.98 -15.90 10.23
C GLU A 113 -47.42 -15.64 10.70
N ASP A 114 -48.40 -15.85 9.81
CA ASP A 114 -49.83 -15.58 10.05
C ASP A 114 -50.64 -16.80 10.53
N VAL A 115 -50.01 -17.99 10.61
CA VAL A 115 -50.67 -19.20 11.10
C VAL A 115 -51.10 -19.01 12.56
N LYS A 116 -52.32 -19.40 12.90
CA LYS A 116 -52.81 -19.31 14.29
C LYS A 116 -52.30 -20.48 15.13
N VAL A 117 -51.79 -20.17 16.31
CA VAL A 117 -51.33 -21.13 17.32
C VAL A 117 -52.01 -20.86 18.66
N GLU A 118 -52.20 -21.93 19.41
CA GLU A 118 -52.75 -21.87 20.77
C GLU A 118 -51.67 -21.51 21.79
N LEU A 119 -51.97 -20.53 22.63
CA LEU A 119 -51.20 -20.19 23.81
C LEU A 119 -52.06 -20.47 25.05
N PRO A 120 -51.93 -21.65 25.66
CA PRO A 120 -52.68 -21.99 26.87
C PRO A 120 -52.22 -21.12 28.04
N ARG A 121 -53.18 -20.52 28.76
CA ARG A 121 -52.99 -19.90 30.07
C ARG A 121 -53.78 -20.68 31.12
N PRO A 122 -53.47 -20.53 32.42
CA PRO A 122 -54.19 -21.23 33.49
C PRO A 122 -55.72 -21.03 33.47
N ASP A 123 -56.21 -19.90 32.97
CA ASP A 123 -57.61 -19.49 32.97
C ASP A 123 -58.31 -19.54 31.59
N LYS A 124 -57.55 -19.57 30.48
CA LYS A 124 -58.08 -19.54 29.10
C LYS A 124 -57.04 -19.90 28.03
N ILE A 125 -57.49 -20.24 26.83
CA ILE A 125 -56.64 -20.38 25.64
C ILE A 125 -56.68 -19.09 24.82
N LEU A 126 -55.52 -18.54 24.46
CA LEU A 126 -55.42 -17.46 23.47
C LEU A 126 -55.01 -18.00 22.10
N TYR A 127 -55.62 -17.45 21.05
CA TYR A 127 -55.26 -17.75 19.66
C TYR A 127 -54.49 -16.56 19.08
N LEU A 128 -53.18 -16.74 18.87
CA LEU A 128 -52.28 -15.73 18.33
C LEU A 128 -51.71 -16.21 16.99
N THR A 129 -51.30 -15.30 16.11
CA THR A 129 -50.46 -15.72 14.98
C THR A 129 -49.10 -16.21 15.49
N VAL A 130 -48.38 -17.01 14.71
CA VAL A 130 -47.00 -17.43 15.02
C VAL A 130 -46.13 -16.22 15.30
N LYS A 131 -46.27 -15.16 14.49
CA LYS A 131 -45.57 -13.89 14.68
C LYS A 131 -45.88 -13.24 16.03
N GLU A 132 -47.16 -13.11 16.39
CA GLU A 132 -47.60 -12.55 17.67
C GLU A 132 -47.11 -13.40 18.86
N ALA A 133 -47.27 -14.72 18.78
CA ALA A 133 -46.83 -15.65 19.83
C ALA A 133 -45.31 -15.65 20.00
N THR A 134 -44.57 -15.43 18.92
CA THR A 134 -43.11 -15.37 18.93
C THR A 134 -42.61 -14.04 19.52
N LEU A 135 -43.08 -12.91 19.00
CA LEU A 135 -42.60 -11.59 19.42
C LEU A 135 -43.08 -11.21 20.83
N TYR A 136 -44.34 -11.46 21.15
CA TYR A 136 -44.96 -10.94 22.38
C TYR A 136 -44.93 -11.91 23.56
N HIS A 137 -44.68 -13.19 23.31
CA HIS A 137 -44.57 -14.20 24.36
C HIS A 137 -43.22 -14.93 24.34
N GLY A 138 -42.83 -15.56 23.23
CA GLY A 138 -41.59 -16.34 23.15
C GLY A 138 -40.35 -15.49 23.48
N GLN A 139 -40.19 -14.39 22.74
CA GLN A 139 -39.04 -13.48 22.86
C GLN A 139 -39.02 -12.73 24.20
N THR A 140 -40.15 -12.19 24.64
CA THR A 140 -40.25 -11.46 25.91
C THR A 140 -39.93 -12.36 27.12
N ASN A 141 -40.44 -13.59 27.10
CA ASN A 141 -40.21 -14.57 28.17
C ASN A 141 -38.74 -15.04 28.18
N PHE A 142 -38.16 -15.27 27.00
CA PHE A 142 -36.74 -15.61 26.85
C PHE A 142 -35.82 -14.54 27.48
N PHE A 143 -36.03 -13.26 27.14
CA PHE A 143 -35.24 -12.16 27.71
C PHE A 143 -35.41 -12.04 29.22
N PHE A 144 -36.64 -12.21 29.73
CA PHE A 144 -36.92 -12.17 31.16
C PHE A 144 -36.08 -13.20 31.93
N HIS A 145 -36.00 -14.43 31.43
CA HIS A 145 -35.23 -15.49 32.10
C HIS A 145 -33.71 -15.28 32.00
N ILE A 146 -33.19 -14.75 30.88
CA ILE A 146 -31.77 -14.40 30.76
C ILE A 146 -31.40 -13.30 31.76
N VAL A 147 -32.14 -12.18 31.78
CA VAL A 147 -31.82 -11.06 32.67
C VAL A 147 -32.00 -11.45 34.15
N THR A 148 -32.95 -12.34 34.45
CA THR A 148 -33.12 -12.88 35.79
C THR A 148 -31.92 -13.74 36.19
N GLY A 149 -31.45 -14.64 35.32
CA GLY A 149 -30.25 -15.44 35.55
C GLY A 149 -28.99 -14.59 35.76
N TYR A 150 -28.79 -13.59 34.89
CA TYR A 150 -27.76 -12.56 35.05
C TYR A 150 -27.86 -11.87 36.42
N SER A 151 -29.08 -11.47 36.82
CA SER A 151 -29.29 -10.75 38.09
C SER A 151 -29.02 -11.63 39.30
N ILE A 152 -29.38 -12.92 39.27
CA ILE A 152 -29.06 -13.90 40.32
C ILE A 152 -27.54 -14.02 40.49
N LEU A 153 -26.81 -14.19 39.40
CA LEU A 153 -25.34 -14.27 39.45
C LEU A 153 -24.73 -12.97 39.98
N ARG A 154 -25.25 -11.82 39.53
CA ARG A 154 -24.80 -10.51 40.00
C ARG A 154 -25.06 -10.30 41.49
N SER A 155 -26.21 -10.76 42.01
CA SER A 155 -26.53 -10.68 43.45
C SER A 155 -25.63 -11.58 44.31
N LYS A 156 -25.07 -12.65 43.73
CA LYS A 156 -24.05 -13.50 44.35
C LYS A 156 -22.62 -12.95 44.26
N GLY A 157 -22.45 -11.74 43.74
CA GLY A 157 -21.15 -11.05 43.72
C GLY A 157 -20.29 -11.31 42.48
N VAL A 158 -20.81 -12.03 41.47
CA VAL A 158 -20.09 -12.27 40.21
C VAL A 158 -19.84 -10.92 39.51
N PRO A 159 -18.60 -10.64 39.02
CA PRO A 159 -18.21 -9.35 38.45
C PRO A 159 -18.70 -9.16 37.00
N ILE A 160 -20.00 -9.31 36.76
CA ILE A 160 -20.66 -9.09 35.46
C ILE A 160 -21.39 -7.75 35.41
N GLY A 161 -21.44 -7.15 34.22
CA GLY A 161 -22.05 -5.85 33.96
C GLY A 161 -22.92 -5.83 32.69
N LYS A 162 -23.44 -4.65 32.35
CA LYS A 162 -24.26 -4.45 31.12
C LYS A 162 -23.52 -4.86 29.85
N ALA A 163 -22.19 -4.71 29.82
CA ALA A 163 -21.36 -5.14 28.71
C ALA A 163 -21.38 -6.67 28.51
N ASP A 164 -21.39 -7.46 29.58
CA ASP A 164 -21.52 -8.93 29.50
C ASP A 164 -22.90 -9.36 28.98
N TYR A 165 -23.95 -8.63 29.35
CA TYR A 165 -25.30 -8.88 28.83
C TYR A 165 -25.44 -8.50 27.36
N LEU A 166 -25.05 -7.27 26.99
CA LEU A 166 -25.22 -6.73 25.63
C LEU A 166 -24.15 -7.19 24.64
N GLY A 167 -23.01 -7.72 25.10
CA GLY A 167 -21.84 -8.06 24.28
C GLY A 167 -22.21 -8.85 23.03
N ASN A 168 -22.87 -10.00 23.18
CA ASN A 168 -23.30 -10.82 22.03
C ASN A 168 -24.43 -10.17 21.22
N PHE A 169 -25.28 -9.35 21.83
CA PHE A 169 -26.34 -8.64 21.09
C PHE A 169 -25.77 -7.57 20.15
N LEU A 170 -24.76 -6.83 20.62
CA LEU A 170 -24.08 -5.76 19.90
C LEU A 170 -22.88 -6.24 19.07
N ALA A 171 -22.39 -7.46 19.32
CA ALA A 171 -21.46 -8.12 18.43
C ALA A 171 -22.09 -8.20 17.04
N GLN A 172 -21.45 -7.60 16.04
CA GLN A 172 -21.88 -7.77 14.66
C GLN A 172 -21.79 -9.26 14.35
N ALA A 173 -22.90 -9.84 13.88
CA ALA A 173 -22.96 -11.26 13.60
C ALA A 173 -21.94 -11.59 12.50
N ASN A 174 -20.92 -12.40 12.82
CA ASN A 174 -19.94 -12.93 11.88
C ASN A 174 -19.37 -11.88 10.91
N SER A 175 -18.75 -10.85 11.47
CA SER A 175 -17.98 -9.90 10.70
C SER A 175 -16.96 -10.65 9.82
N THR A 176 -16.71 -10.13 8.61
CA THR A 176 -15.70 -10.63 7.67
C THR A 176 -14.39 -10.95 8.38
N LEU A 177 -14.04 -10.11 9.34
CA LEU A 177 -12.81 -10.22 10.11
C LEU A 177 -12.78 -11.41 11.08
N GLU A 178 -13.87 -11.69 11.78
CA GLU A 178 -13.97 -12.86 12.67
C GLU A 178 -13.86 -14.16 11.87
N LYS A 179 -14.50 -14.22 10.69
CA LYS A 179 -14.35 -15.37 9.78
C LYS A 179 -12.92 -15.51 9.27
N ALA A 180 -12.26 -14.39 8.97
CA ALA A 180 -10.88 -14.40 8.52
C ALA A 180 -9.91 -14.87 9.62
N ILE A 181 -10.11 -14.43 10.86
CA ILE A 181 -9.32 -14.89 12.01
C ILE A 181 -9.51 -16.39 12.24
N ALA A 182 -10.75 -16.88 12.21
CA ALA A 182 -11.04 -18.30 12.32
C ALA A 182 -10.41 -19.11 11.19
N ALA A 183 -10.45 -18.61 9.95
CA ALA A 183 -9.87 -19.28 8.79
C ALA A 183 -8.34 -19.32 8.80
N VAL A 184 -7.71 -18.25 9.32
CA VAL A 184 -6.26 -18.16 9.51
C VAL A 184 -5.79 -19.06 10.67
N GLY A 185 -6.56 -19.17 11.76
CA GLY A 185 -6.25 -20.04 12.90
C GLY A 185 -6.10 -19.26 14.21
N GLU A 186 -7.23 -19.02 14.89
CA GLU A 186 -7.34 -18.17 16.08
C GLU A 186 -6.42 -18.61 17.24
N GLU A 187 -6.45 -19.89 17.62
CA GLU A 187 -5.62 -20.40 18.72
C GLU A 187 -4.12 -20.34 18.41
N GLY A 188 -3.75 -20.55 17.15
CA GLY A 188 -2.36 -20.45 16.70
C GLY A 188 -1.86 -19.01 16.72
N LEU A 189 -2.70 -18.06 16.28
CA LEU A 189 -2.41 -16.62 16.33
C LEU A 189 -2.15 -16.13 17.77
N ALA A 190 -2.88 -16.64 18.77
CA ALA A 190 -2.68 -16.29 20.17
C ALA A 190 -1.35 -16.82 20.75
N LYS A 191 -0.78 -17.87 20.16
CA LYS A 191 0.49 -18.50 20.57
C LYS A 191 1.69 -17.98 19.76
N LEU A 192 1.42 -17.22 18.69
CA LEU A 192 2.41 -16.69 17.78
C LEU A 192 3.19 -15.56 18.45
N SER A 193 4.45 -15.79 18.77
CA SER A 193 5.33 -14.75 19.34
C SER A 193 6.42 -14.31 18.39
N LYS A 194 6.96 -15.22 17.55
CA LYS A 194 8.16 -14.98 16.72
C LYS A 194 8.13 -15.81 15.44
N VAL A 195 7.96 -15.18 14.29
CA VAL A 195 7.89 -15.87 12.98
C VAL A 195 9.02 -15.45 12.06
N THR A 196 9.71 -16.41 11.44
CA THR A 196 10.62 -16.17 10.31
C THR A 196 10.09 -16.80 9.04
N TYR A 197 10.16 -16.07 7.93
CA TYR A 197 9.93 -16.53 6.56
C TYR A 197 11.29 -16.59 5.86
N GLU A 198 11.62 -17.74 5.29
CA GLU A 198 12.77 -17.93 4.41
C GLU A 198 12.26 -18.14 2.99
N CYS A 199 12.72 -17.30 2.06
CA CYS A 199 12.25 -17.28 0.67
C CYS A 199 13.43 -17.33 -0.30
N GLN A 200 13.27 -18.07 -1.39
CA GLN A 200 14.04 -17.88 -2.62
C GLN A 200 13.19 -17.04 -3.58
N SER A 201 13.67 -15.85 -3.93
CA SER A 201 12.98 -14.93 -4.84
C SER A 201 13.68 -14.85 -6.18
N LEU A 202 12.92 -14.60 -7.25
CA LEU A 202 13.36 -13.67 -8.29
C LEU A 202 13.05 -12.27 -7.73
N MET A 203 14.07 -11.43 -7.50
CA MET A 203 13.82 -10.07 -7.07
C MET A 203 13.80 -9.16 -8.29
N GLN A 204 12.67 -8.47 -8.48
CA GLN A 204 12.42 -7.42 -9.47
C GLN A 204 12.08 -7.92 -10.87
N SER A 205 10.80 -7.80 -11.20
CA SER A 205 10.37 -7.60 -12.57
C SER A 205 9.85 -6.17 -12.66
N TYR A 206 10.55 -5.31 -13.39
CA TYR A 206 9.95 -4.08 -13.88
C TYR A 206 10.01 -4.16 -15.38
N ASN A 207 8.84 -4.02 -16.02
CA ASN A 207 8.81 -3.58 -17.39
C ASN A 207 7.82 -2.44 -17.50
N LEU A 208 8.32 -1.23 -17.26
CA LEU A 208 7.62 0.02 -17.56
C LEU A 208 7.97 0.54 -18.97
N MET A 209 8.44 -0.38 -19.84
CA MET A 209 8.83 -0.27 -21.26
C MET A 209 10.32 -0.11 -21.59
N ARG A 210 11.17 -0.68 -20.71
CA ARG A 210 12.59 -1.11 -20.89
C ARG A 210 13.72 -0.20 -20.42
N ALA A 211 13.67 0.20 -19.17
CA ALA A 211 14.83 0.04 -18.33
C ALA A 211 14.47 0.10 -16.85
N ASP A 212 14.79 -1.02 -16.24
CA ASP A 212 15.06 -1.26 -14.85
C ASP A 212 15.85 -2.56 -14.96
N VAL A 213 17.15 -2.46 -15.26
CA VAL A 213 17.97 -3.67 -15.40
C VAL A 213 18.01 -4.33 -14.02
N SER A 214 17.61 -5.61 -13.98
CA SER A 214 17.39 -6.42 -12.77
C SER A 214 18.42 -6.18 -11.65
N ALA A 215 17.98 -5.94 -10.42
CA ALA A 215 18.84 -6.03 -9.25
C ALA A 215 18.95 -7.46 -8.69
N ALA A 216 18.14 -8.46 -9.12
CA ALA A 216 18.44 -9.87 -8.85
C ALA A 216 17.56 -10.87 -9.62
N THR A 217 18.13 -11.58 -10.62
CA THR A 217 17.49 -12.77 -11.21
C THR A 217 17.33 -13.93 -10.22
N SER A 218 17.91 -13.83 -9.02
CA SER A 218 17.67 -14.73 -7.89
C SER A 218 18.22 -14.12 -6.59
N GLY A 219 17.49 -14.22 -5.49
CA GLY A 219 17.91 -13.76 -4.16
C GLY A 219 17.35 -14.64 -3.03
N LYS A 220 17.98 -14.59 -1.86
CA LYS A 220 17.42 -15.13 -0.62
C LYS A 220 17.10 -13.98 0.32
N GLN A 221 15.89 -13.97 0.88
CA GLN A 221 15.52 -13.03 1.93
C GLN A 221 14.97 -13.79 3.14
N ASN A 222 15.37 -13.34 4.33
CA ASN A 222 14.76 -13.76 5.57
C ASN A 222 13.94 -12.60 6.13
N ILE A 223 12.66 -12.83 6.39
CA ILE A 223 11.78 -11.85 7.02
C ILE A 223 11.40 -12.39 8.39
N SER A 224 11.76 -11.70 9.46
CA SER A 224 11.47 -12.09 10.84
C SER A 224 10.54 -11.08 11.50
N TYR A 225 9.62 -11.57 12.32
CA TYR A 225 8.64 -10.78 13.07
C TYR A 225 8.61 -11.24 14.53
N GLU A 226 8.35 -10.30 15.44
CA GLU A 226 7.96 -10.55 16.81
C GLU A 226 6.62 -9.85 17.07
N LEU A 227 5.61 -10.63 17.45
CA LEU A 227 4.30 -10.13 17.85
C LEU A 227 4.25 -10.11 19.39
N ASP A 228 4.26 -8.91 19.96
CA ASP A 228 4.12 -8.67 21.40
C ASP A 228 3.02 -7.62 21.62
N PRO A 229 1.73 -8.01 21.61
CA PRO A 229 0.61 -7.06 21.55
C PRO A 229 0.72 -5.93 22.59
N PRO A 230 0.64 -4.64 22.19
CA PRO A 230 0.21 -4.09 20.90
C PRO A 230 1.34 -3.91 19.85
N LEU A 231 2.57 -4.30 20.19
CA LEU A 231 3.77 -4.10 19.39
C LEU A 231 3.95 -5.25 18.38
N LEU A 232 4.38 -4.88 17.18
CA LEU A 232 4.88 -5.81 16.17
C LEU A 232 6.27 -5.30 15.78
N ARG A 233 7.32 -6.08 16.06
CA ARG A 233 8.69 -5.78 15.65
C ARG A 233 9.06 -6.64 14.46
N GLN A 234 9.94 -6.13 13.61
CA GLN A 234 10.29 -6.81 12.37
C GLN A 234 11.73 -6.54 11.97
N ARG A 235 12.36 -7.55 11.38
CA ARG A 235 13.70 -7.49 10.78
C ARG A 235 13.66 -8.19 9.42
N ILE A 236 14.20 -7.52 8.40
CA ILE A 236 14.41 -8.11 7.08
C ILE A 236 15.91 -8.21 6.85
N ASP A 237 16.41 -9.44 6.77
CA ASP A 237 17.79 -9.70 6.38
C ASP A 237 17.82 -9.97 4.87
N ARG A 238 18.26 -8.96 4.13
CA ARG A 238 18.51 -9.01 2.69
C ARG A 238 20.02 -8.84 2.47
N ARG A 239 20.64 -9.68 1.63
CA ARG A 239 22.00 -9.42 1.13
C ARG A 239 21.91 -8.52 -0.09
N ILE A 240 21.77 -7.24 0.17
CA ILE A 240 21.82 -6.16 -0.83
C ILE A 240 22.68 -5.06 -0.19
N GLN A 241 23.39 -4.24 -0.96
CA GLN A 241 23.95 -2.97 -0.46
C GLN A 241 22.95 -1.85 -0.79
N PRO A 242 22.14 -1.36 0.17
CA PRO A 242 21.22 -0.26 -0.09
C PRO A 242 21.71 1.03 0.57
N SER A 243 21.58 2.15 -0.13
CA SER A 243 21.69 3.48 0.45
C SER A 243 20.37 3.91 1.09
N GLN A 244 20.39 4.14 2.41
CA GLN A 244 19.43 4.94 3.21
C GLN A 244 18.23 4.27 3.94
N ALA A 245 17.85 4.94 5.04
CA ALA A 245 16.89 4.53 6.07
C ALA A 245 15.40 4.61 5.65
N ALA A 246 15.03 5.37 4.60
CA ALA A 246 13.65 5.46 4.10
C ALA A 246 13.13 4.11 3.57
N LEU A 247 14.05 3.24 3.13
CA LEU A 247 13.76 1.92 2.62
C LEU A 247 13.22 0.95 3.69
N ALA A 248 13.63 1.14 4.96
CA ALA A 248 13.27 0.24 6.05
C ALA A 248 11.79 0.33 6.47
N ALA A 249 11.20 1.54 6.46
CA ALA A 249 9.80 1.74 6.84
C ALA A 249 8.81 1.15 5.82
N ASN A 250 9.14 1.25 4.52
CA ASN A 250 8.35 0.64 3.45
C ASN A 250 8.37 -0.89 3.56
N TYR A 251 9.55 -1.47 3.76
CA TYR A 251 9.69 -2.92 3.96
C TYR A 251 9.02 -3.42 5.25
N ALA A 252 8.95 -2.61 6.29
CA ALA A 252 8.19 -2.95 7.49
C ALA A 252 6.69 -3.06 7.18
N THR A 253 6.16 -2.17 6.35
CA THR A 253 4.74 -2.18 6.03
C THR A 253 4.37 -3.29 5.04
N GLU A 254 5.17 -3.55 4.01
CA GLU A 254 4.93 -4.66 3.08
C GLU A 254 4.88 -6.03 3.78
N ALA A 255 5.65 -6.16 4.83
CA ALA A 255 5.72 -7.36 5.63
C ALA A 255 4.52 -7.50 6.58
N VAL A 256 4.03 -6.40 7.16
CA VAL A 256 2.72 -6.37 7.84
C VAL A 256 1.62 -6.86 6.91
N MET A 257 1.63 -6.44 5.64
CA MET A 257 0.66 -6.89 4.63
C MET A 257 0.73 -8.40 4.37
N LYS A 258 1.91 -9.01 4.52
CA LYS A 258 2.15 -10.45 4.31
C LYS A 258 1.91 -11.30 5.57
N SER A 259 1.70 -10.67 6.73
CA SER A 259 1.58 -11.35 8.03
C SER A 259 0.17 -11.88 8.30
N PRO A 260 0.00 -13.13 8.77
CA PRO A 260 -1.30 -13.64 9.19
C PRO A 260 -1.84 -12.92 10.44
N GLY A 261 -0.99 -12.24 11.21
CA GLY A 261 -1.42 -11.41 12.35
C GLY A 261 -2.12 -10.11 11.94
N LEU A 262 -2.15 -9.79 10.64
CA LEU A 262 -2.79 -8.57 10.12
C LEU A 262 -4.28 -8.48 10.48
N VAL A 263 -5.01 -9.60 10.36
CA VAL A 263 -6.45 -9.64 10.67
C VAL A 263 -6.73 -9.35 12.15
N GLU A 264 -5.89 -9.86 13.04
CA GLU A 264 -6.01 -9.60 14.49
C GLU A 264 -5.67 -8.13 14.83
N ARG A 265 -4.74 -7.52 14.07
CA ARG A 265 -4.40 -6.11 14.19
C ARG A 265 -5.56 -5.21 13.78
N ILE A 266 -6.26 -5.56 12.69
CA ILE A 266 -7.47 -4.86 12.24
C ILE A 266 -8.55 -4.94 13.29
N ARG A 267 -8.77 -6.12 13.87
CA ARG A 267 -9.85 -6.34 14.84
C ARG A 267 -9.69 -5.48 16.07
N LYS A 268 -8.44 -5.29 16.52
CA LYS A 268 -8.09 -4.45 17.67
C LYS A 268 -8.07 -2.96 17.33
N SER A 269 -8.10 -2.57 16.05
CA SER A 269 -8.13 -1.18 15.64
C SER A 269 -9.48 -0.55 15.95
N LYS A 270 -9.45 0.63 16.58
CA LYS A 270 -10.65 1.45 16.84
C LYS A 270 -11.28 2.04 15.57
N SER A 271 -10.57 1.95 14.43
CA SER A 271 -10.99 2.48 13.13
C SER A 271 -11.26 1.38 12.10
N SER A 272 -11.53 0.15 12.55
CA SER A 272 -11.88 -0.94 11.62
C SER A 272 -13.28 -0.73 11.06
N GLU A 273 -13.38 -0.80 9.74
CA GLU A 273 -14.64 -0.75 8.99
C GLU A 273 -14.64 -1.90 7.98
N GLU A 274 -15.79 -2.55 7.82
CA GLU A 274 -16.01 -3.56 6.79
C GLU A 274 -16.72 -2.92 5.60
N ARG A 275 -16.23 -3.18 4.39
CA ARG A 275 -16.81 -2.72 3.13
C ARG A 275 -16.77 -3.80 2.07
N GLU A 276 -17.59 -3.62 1.05
CA GLU A 276 -17.51 -4.44 -0.17
C GLU A 276 -16.66 -3.70 -1.21
N VAL A 277 -15.73 -4.41 -1.85
CA VAL A 277 -14.91 -3.85 -2.92
C VAL A 277 -15.02 -4.68 -4.19
N ALA A 278 -15.00 -4.01 -5.33
CA ALA A 278 -15.00 -4.67 -6.63
C ALA A 278 -13.56 -4.89 -7.11
N ILE A 279 -13.22 -6.13 -7.46
CA ILE A 279 -11.98 -6.50 -8.15
C ILE A 279 -12.39 -7.14 -9.47
N ASN A 280 -12.00 -6.53 -10.60
CA ASN A 280 -12.40 -6.96 -11.94
C ASN A 280 -13.93 -7.17 -12.10
N GLY A 281 -14.73 -6.33 -11.44
CA GLY A 281 -16.20 -6.41 -11.46
C GLY A 281 -16.81 -7.44 -10.50
N ILE A 282 -16.00 -8.23 -9.79
CA ILE A 282 -16.44 -9.20 -8.78
C ILE A 282 -16.37 -8.55 -7.41
N LYS A 283 -17.43 -8.72 -6.61
CA LYS A 283 -17.57 -8.14 -5.27
C LYS A 283 -16.92 -9.04 -4.22
N PHE A 284 -16.06 -8.46 -3.39
CA PHE A 284 -15.39 -9.12 -2.29
C PHE A 284 -15.63 -8.39 -0.98
N PRO A 285 -15.78 -9.11 0.15
CA PRO A 285 -15.77 -8.52 1.47
C PRO A 285 -14.35 -8.06 1.83
N ALA A 286 -14.24 -6.92 2.51
CA ALA A 286 -12.96 -6.36 2.91
C ALA A 286 -13.04 -5.60 4.23
N ALA A 287 -11.90 -5.50 4.92
CA ALA A 287 -11.75 -4.76 6.18
C ALA A 287 -10.60 -3.74 6.08
N ILE A 288 -10.77 -2.57 6.69
CA ILE A 288 -9.80 -1.47 6.61
C ILE A 288 -8.84 -1.46 7.82
N LEU A 289 -7.54 -1.30 7.55
CA LEU A 289 -6.51 -0.94 8.52
C LEU A 289 -5.86 0.39 8.12
N ILE A 290 -6.13 1.49 8.84
CA ILE A 290 -5.50 2.79 8.54
C ILE A 290 -5.77 3.19 7.07
N SER A 291 -4.78 3.14 6.17
CA SER A 291 -4.90 3.41 4.73
C SER A 291 -4.64 2.19 3.84
N SER A 292 -4.67 0.98 4.40
CA SER A 292 -4.62 -0.29 3.66
C SER A 292 -5.91 -1.08 3.84
N LEU A 293 -6.34 -1.74 2.78
CA LEU A 293 -7.55 -2.56 2.71
C LEU A 293 -7.16 -4.04 2.65
N VAL A 294 -7.72 -4.87 3.51
CA VAL A 294 -7.61 -6.33 3.42
C VAL A 294 -8.88 -6.89 2.81
N VAL A 295 -8.76 -7.40 1.58
CA VAL A 295 -9.80 -8.13 0.88
C VAL A 295 -9.74 -9.59 1.26
N VAL A 296 -10.89 -10.17 1.55
CA VAL A 296 -11.03 -11.55 2.01
C VAL A 296 -11.71 -12.39 0.93
N ASP A 297 -11.18 -13.57 0.68
CA ASP A 297 -11.79 -14.55 -0.21
C ASP A 297 -13.12 -15.06 0.41
N PRO A 298 -14.26 -14.97 -0.29
CA PRO A 298 -15.57 -15.25 0.31
C PRO A 298 -15.82 -16.74 0.58
N ASP A 299 -15.06 -17.63 -0.06
CA ASP A 299 -15.24 -19.08 0.05
C ASP A 299 -14.37 -19.67 1.15
N THR A 300 -13.10 -19.25 1.21
CA THR A 300 -12.11 -19.72 2.16
C THR A 300 -12.00 -18.85 3.41
N TYR A 301 -12.50 -17.62 3.34
CA TYR A 301 -12.34 -16.55 4.34
C TYR A 301 -10.88 -16.16 4.61
N LEU A 302 -9.92 -16.60 3.80
CA LEU A 302 -8.53 -16.18 3.97
C LEU A 302 -8.30 -14.80 3.37
N PRO A 303 -7.38 -14.00 3.92
CA PRO A 303 -6.92 -12.79 3.24
C PRO A 303 -6.47 -13.12 1.81
N TYR A 304 -6.97 -12.37 0.84
CA TYR A 304 -6.72 -12.60 -0.58
C TYR A 304 -5.87 -11.50 -1.19
N ILE A 305 -6.22 -10.25 -0.92
CA ILE A 305 -5.46 -9.07 -1.38
C ILE A 305 -5.30 -8.12 -0.21
N VAL A 306 -4.09 -7.62 0.00
CA VAL A 306 -3.86 -6.43 0.81
C VAL A 306 -3.54 -5.27 -0.12
N ARG A 307 -4.48 -4.35 -0.24
CA ARG A 307 -4.45 -3.22 -1.17
C ARG A 307 -4.07 -1.93 -0.45
N SER A 308 -3.13 -1.20 -1.03
CA SER A 308 -2.96 0.22 -0.78
C SER A 308 -3.42 1.02 -1.99
N GLU A 309 -4.09 2.14 -1.73
CA GLU A 309 -4.56 3.07 -2.76
C GLU A 309 -3.71 4.35 -2.71
N GLU A 310 -3.40 4.91 -3.87
CA GLU A 310 -2.70 6.20 -3.97
C GLU A 310 -3.19 7.03 -5.16
N GLN A 311 -2.84 8.32 -5.11
CA GLN A 311 -3.00 9.24 -6.22
C GLN A 311 -1.60 9.63 -6.73
N HIS A 312 -1.09 8.89 -7.70
CA HIS A 312 0.22 9.12 -8.29
C HIS A 312 0.19 10.37 -9.20
N PRO A 313 1.17 11.30 -9.12
CA PRO A 313 1.17 12.52 -9.92
C PRO A 313 1.12 12.28 -11.44
N ILE A 314 1.75 11.19 -11.87
CA ILE A 314 1.78 10.74 -13.27
C ILE A 314 0.66 9.73 -13.53
N TYR A 315 0.70 8.53 -12.94
CA TYR A 315 -0.28 7.47 -13.19
C TYR A 315 -1.72 7.73 -12.69
N GLY A 316 -1.98 8.82 -11.99
CA GLY A 316 -3.29 9.11 -11.39
C GLY A 316 -3.66 8.13 -10.30
N ASN A 317 -4.95 7.77 -10.20
CA ASN A 317 -5.40 6.79 -9.20
C ASN A 317 -4.76 5.42 -9.48
N ALA A 318 -4.00 4.94 -8.52
CA ALA A 318 -3.27 3.68 -8.61
C ALA A 318 -3.47 2.84 -7.36
N THR A 319 -3.27 1.53 -7.49
CA THR A 319 -3.34 0.58 -6.39
C THR A 319 -2.12 -0.32 -6.40
N LYS A 320 -1.55 -0.54 -5.22
CA LYS A 320 -0.56 -1.59 -4.97
C LYS A 320 -1.23 -2.73 -4.24
N ASP A 321 -1.41 -3.84 -4.95
CA ASP A 321 -2.10 -5.03 -4.47
C ASP A 321 -1.08 -6.11 -4.14
N VAL A 322 -1.01 -6.50 -2.87
CA VAL A 322 -0.28 -7.69 -2.42
C VAL A 322 -1.25 -8.86 -2.45
N TYR A 323 -1.13 -9.71 -3.47
CA TYR A 323 -1.88 -10.95 -3.60
C TYR A 323 -1.26 -12.02 -2.70
N LEU A 324 -2.12 -12.66 -1.90
CA LEU A 324 -1.77 -13.72 -0.96
C LEU A 324 -2.44 -15.01 -1.41
N SER A 325 -1.66 -16.04 -1.68
CA SER A 325 -2.20 -17.32 -2.15
C SER A 325 -1.36 -18.52 -1.70
N ASN A 326 -1.85 -19.72 -2.05
CA ASN A 326 -1.20 -20.99 -1.70
C ASN A 326 -0.98 -21.14 -0.20
N TYR A 327 -2.04 -20.93 0.59
CA TYR A 327 -1.97 -20.99 2.05
C TYR A 327 -1.61 -22.40 2.54
N LYS A 328 -0.65 -22.49 3.46
CA LYS A 328 -0.30 -23.74 4.14
C LYS A 328 -0.29 -23.54 5.65
N GLU A 329 -0.68 -24.58 6.37
CA GLU A 329 -0.72 -24.56 7.83
C GLU A 329 0.67 -24.82 8.43
N VAL A 330 1.04 -24.00 9.42
CA VAL A 330 2.26 -24.12 10.21
C VAL A 330 1.89 -23.78 11.66
N GLU A 331 2.08 -24.73 12.58
CA GLU A 331 1.76 -24.58 14.01
C GLU A 331 0.32 -24.07 14.27
N GLY A 332 -0.65 -24.57 13.48
CA GLY A 332 -2.07 -24.21 13.61
C GLY A 332 -2.45 -22.84 13.03
N VAL A 333 -1.55 -22.19 12.28
CA VAL A 333 -1.80 -20.93 11.57
C VAL A 333 -1.58 -21.14 10.06
N LYS A 334 -2.49 -20.64 9.22
CA LYS A 334 -2.34 -20.65 7.77
C LYS A 334 -1.55 -19.44 7.29
N PHE A 335 -0.45 -19.70 6.60
CA PHE A 335 0.41 -18.69 6.00
C PHE A 335 0.36 -18.74 4.48
N PRO A 336 0.28 -17.59 3.78
CA PRO A 336 0.43 -17.57 2.34
C PRO A 336 1.84 -18.03 1.95
N HIS A 337 1.97 -18.86 0.92
CA HIS A 337 3.28 -19.28 0.38
C HIS A 337 3.60 -18.66 -0.96
N THR A 338 2.63 -18.06 -1.64
CA THR A 338 2.85 -17.35 -2.90
C THR A 338 2.43 -15.91 -2.70
N ILE A 339 3.36 -14.99 -2.97
CA ILE A 339 3.19 -13.56 -2.81
C ILE A 339 3.46 -12.90 -4.14
N GLN A 340 2.49 -12.14 -4.63
CA GLN A 340 2.65 -11.33 -5.83
C GLN A 340 2.23 -9.89 -5.53
N THR A 341 3.13 -8.94 -5.79
CA THR A 341 2.85 -7.51 -5.62
C THR A 341 2.58 -6.93 -7.00
N ILE A 342 1.36 -6.45 -7.23
CA ILE A 342 0.95 -5.86 -8.50
C ILE A 342 0.70 -4.37 -8.31
N TYR A 343 1.24 -3.56 -9.21
CA TYR A 343 0.94 -2.15 -9.32
C TYR A 343 0.02 -1.90 -10.51
N ASN A 344 -1.17 -1.39 -10.21
CA ASN A 344 -2.23 -1.14 -11.18
C ASN A 344 -2.56 0.35 -11.26
N SER A 345 -2.81 0.84 -12.47
CA SER A 345 -3.44 2.14 -12.69
C SER A 345 -4.45 2.03 -13.82
N SER A 346 -5.71 2.36 -13.51
CA SER A 346 -6.79 2.40 -14.49
C SER A 346 -6.59 3.51 -15.53
N SER A 347 -5.90 4.59 -15.16
CA SER A 347 -5.64 5.73 -16.05
C SER A 347 -4.72 5.34 -17.22
N GLN A 348 -3.93 4.28 -17.05
CA GLN A 348 -2.88 3.87 -17.99
C GLN A 348 -3.00 2.43 -18.48
N ARG A 349 -4.07 1.71 -18.10
CA ARG A 349 -4.18 0.25 -18.31
C ARG A 349 -2.93 -0.49 -17.81
N LEU A 350 -2.33 0.05 -16.75
CA LEU A 350 -1.13 -0.50 -16.14
C LEU A 350 -1.52 -1.66 -15.25
N ASN A 351 -0.82 -2.79 -15.40
CA ASN A 351 -0.93 -3.97 -14.56
C ASN A 351 0.43 -4.68 -14.54
N VAL A 352 1.32 -4.18 -13.69
CA VAL A 352 2.72 -4.64 -13.64
C VAL A 352 2.95 -5.42 -12.36
N VAL A 353 3.51 -6.61 -12.50
CA VAL A 353 3.99 -7.42 -11.39
C VAL A 353 5.34 -6.86 -10.94
N LEU A 354 5.39 -6.25 -9.75
CA LEU A 354 6.60 -5.71 -9.14
C LEU A 354 7.42 -6.77 -8.41
N GLU A 355 6.72 -7.66 -7.69
CA GLU A 355 7.32 -8.78 -6.97
C GLU A 355 6.53 -10.05 -7.26
N ASP A 356 7.24 -11.17 -7.44
CA ASP A 356 6.66 -12.50 -7.54
C ASP A 356 7.62 -13.50 -6.89
N PHE A 357 7.23 -14.07 -5.76
CA PHE A 357 8.07 -15.05 -5.07
C PHE A 357 7.26 -16.07 -4.28
N VAL A 358 7.93 -17.20 -4.02
CA VAL A 358 7.44 -18.28 -3.20
C VAL A 358 8.21 -18.30 -1.88
N ILE A 359 7.48 -18.49 -0.79
CA ILE A 359 8.04 -18.73 0.54
C ILE A 359 8.35 -20.22 0.62
N ASP A 360 9.62 -20.56 0.79
CA ASP A 360 10.10 -21.94 0.85
C ASP A 360 9.81 -22.55 2.22
N LYS A 361 10.00 -21.75 3.29
CA LYS A 361 9.94 -22.23 4.66
C LYS A 361 9.46 -21.15 5.62
N ILE A 362 8.68 -21.56 6.62
CA ILE A 362 8.17 -20.72 7.70
C ILE A 362 8.51 -21.36 9.04
N ILE A 363 9.00 -20.57 9.99
CA ILE A 363 9.37 -20.98 11.34
C ILE A 363 8.58 -20.11 12.32
N ALA A 364 7.47 -20.62 12.86
CA ALA A 364 6.52 -19.85 13.67
C ALA A 364 6.89 -19.72 15.17
N THR A 365 7.94 -20.41 15.61
CA THR A 365 8.43 -20.43 17.00
C THR A 365 9.92 -20.14 17.08
N ALA A 366 10.42 -19.22 16.25
CA ALA A 366 11.83 -18.88 16.24
C ALA A 366 12.26 -18.25 17.59
N ILE A 367 13.40 -18.67 18.13
CA ILE A 367 13.97 -18.04 19.33
C ILE A 367 14.99 -17.01 18.86
N PHE A 368 14.69 -15.74 19.12
CA PHE A 368 15.60 -14.64 18.86
C PHE A 368 16.26 -14.14 20.15
N PRO A 369 17.56 -13.77 20.09
CA PRO A 369 18.19 -12.93 21.11
C PRO A 369 17.35 -11.69 21.45
N GLY A 370 17.43 -11.19 22.68
CA GLY A 370 16.62 -10.04 23.14
C GLY A 370 16.88 -8.75 22.37
N ASP A 371 18.06 -8.63 21.77
CA ASP A 371 18.56 -7.52 20.94
C ASP A 371 18.44 -7.79 19.44
N PHE A 372 17.83 -8.90 19.01
CA PHE A 372 17.82 -9.30 17.60
C PHE A 372 17.10 -8.30 16.68
N PHE A 373 16.06 -7.63 17.20
CA PHE A 373 15.32 -6.58 16.50
C PHE A 373 15.86 -5.17 16.78
N ASP A 374 16.88 -5.05 17.63
CA ASP A 374 17.55 -3.78 17.84
C ASP A 374 18.36 -3.48 16.58
N LEU A 375 18.07 -2.35 15.93
CA LEU A 375 18.88 -1.85 14.83
C LEU A 375 20.31 -1.73 15.35
N VAL A 376 21.25 -2.45 14.74
CA VAL A 376 22.66 -2.56 15.16
C VAL A 376 23.20 -1.19 15.64
N PRO A 377 23.77 -1.07 16.85
CA PRO A 377 24.17 0.22 17.38
C PRO A 377 25.57 0.63 16.91
N HIS A 378 25.66 1.78 16.25
CA HIS A 378 26.69 2.79 16.57
C HIS A 378 26.20 4.20 16.18
N GLY A 379 25.70 4.94 17.17
CA GLY A 379 25.87 6.40 17.22
C GLY A 379 24.90 7.32 16.47
N GLN A 380 23.99 6.85 15.62
CA GLN A 380 22.97 7.73 15.00
C GLN A 380 21.56 7.37 15.45
N LYS A 381 20.95 8.25 16.26
CA LYS A 381 19.50 8.33 16.36
C LYS A 381 18.98 8.74 14.99
N VAL A 382 18.40 7.80 14.24
CA VAL A 382 17.57 8.15 13.10
C VAL A 382 16.28 8.72 13.69
N ASN A 383 16.15 10.04 13.72
CA ASN A 383 14.84 10.67 13.88
C ASN A 383 14.04 10.25 12.65
N THR A 384 13.12 9.30 12.81
CA THR A 384 12.02 9.13 11.85
C THR A 384 11.23 10.44 11.92
N SER A 385 11.47 11.35 11.00
CA SER A 385 10.75 12.63 10.96
C SER A 385 9.26 12.35 10.89
N GLU A 386 8.47 13.10 11.66
CA GLU A 386 7.02 13.17 11.43
C GLU A 386 6.76 13.51 9.95
N MET A 387 5.76 12.85 9.35
CA MET A 387 5.34 13.16 7.98
C MET A 387 5.06 14.67 7.85
N PRO A 388 5.55 15.35 6.80
CA PRO A 388 5.20 16.73 6.54
C PRO A 388 3.67 16.89 6.43
N PRO A 389 3.07 17.95 7.00
CA PRO A 389 1.66 18.25 6.84
C PRO A 389 1.30 18.39 5.35
N GLY A 390 0.26 17.69 4.89
CA GLY A 390 -0.23 17.80 3.51
C GLY A 390 0.16 16.66 2.56
N VAL A 391 0.98 15.70 3.00
CA VAL A 391 1.20 14.45 2.28
C VAL A 391 0.02 13.50 2.59
N PRO A 392 -0.78 13.06 1.60
CA PRO A 392 -1.81 12.06 1.83
C PRO A 392 -1.17 10.82 2.46
N SER A 393 -1.83 10.19 3.43
CA SER A 393 -1.34 8.95 4.04
C SER A 393 -1.47 7.77 3.06
N GLY A 394 -0.76 7.81 1.93
CA GLY A 394 -0.62 6.71 1.00
C GLY A 394 0.42 5.74 1.56
N LEU A 395 -0.02 4.70 2.24
CA LEU A 395 0.89 3.67 2.73
C LEU A 395 1.50 2.93 1.53
N VAL A 396 2.79 3.20 1.29
CA VAL A 396 3.84 2.30 0.73
C VAL A 396 4.02 2.27 -0.79
N THR A 397 3.91 3.44 -1.40
CA THR A 397 4.59 3.76 -2.65
C THR A 397 5.15 5.16 -2.58
N ASP A 398 4.31 6.16 -2.31
CA ASP A 398 4.55 7.59 -2.54
C ASP A 398 5.03 7.93 -3.96
N TYR A 399 5.92 7.15 -4.58
CA TYR A 399 6.38 7.19 -5.95
C TYR A 399 6.97 5.81 -6.29
N SER A 400 6.61 5.22 -7.43
CA SER A 400 7.14 3.91 -7.88
C SER A 400 8.65 3.81 -7.60
N THR A 401 9.07 2.77 -6.88
CA THR A 401 10.46 2.51 -6.52
C THR A 401 11.42 2.63 -7.71
N SER A 402 12.08 3.77 -7.84
CA SER A 402 13.37 3.97 -8.51
C SER A 402 14.20 4.84 -7.55
N LEU A 403 14.88 4.15 -6.62
CA LEU A 403 15.67 4.73 -5.54
C LEU A 403 17.08 5.04 -6.03
N LEU A 404 17.29 6.28 -6.46
CA LEU A 404 18.42 7.19 -6.23
C LEU A 404 17.72 8.59 -6.26
N GLY A 405 18.13 9.70 -5.67
CA GLY A 405 19.21 10.05 -4.77
C GLY A 405 19.05 11.50 -4.32
N SER A 406 18.01 11.86 -3.54
CA SER A 406 17.98 13.10 -2.72
C SER A 406 16.76 13.14 -1.79
N PRO A 407 16.88 13.67 -0.55
CA PRO A 407 15.75 13.87 0.35
C PRO A 407 14.76 14.88 -0.23
N VAL A 408 13.49 14.50 -0.27
CA VAL A 408 12.38 15.35 -0.67
C VAL A 408 12.24 16.51 0.30
N LYS A 409 12.36 17.74 -0.19
CA LYS A 409 12.18 18.94 0.63
C LYS A 409 11.43 19.98 -0.18
N ASN A 410 10.51 20.67 0.48
CA ASN A 410 9.98 21.91 -0.07
C ASN A 410 11.05 22.99 0.10
N VAL A 411 11.36 23.73 -0.97
CA VAL A 411 12.46 24.69 -0.98
C VAL A 411 11.93 26.04 -1.45
N SER A 412 12.36 27.14 -0.81
CA SER A 412 12.00 28.49 -1.23
C SER A 412 12.91 28.97 -2.36
N VAL A 413 12.42 29.89 -3.19
CA VAL A 413 13.19 30.50 -4.29
C VAL A 413 14.54 31.08 -3.84
N ASP A 414 14.60 31.64 -2.62
CA ASP A 414 15.80 32.29 -2.09
C ASP A 414 16.91 31.29 -1.68
N ALA A 415 16.58 30.01 -1.54
CA ALA A 415 17.56 28.97 -1.26
C ALA A 415 18.25 28.42 -2.53
N LEU A 416 17.68 28.70 -3.72
CA LEU A 416 18.20 28.20 -4.99
C LEU A 416 19.42 29.00 -5.44
N LYS A 417 20.50 28.29 -5.78
CA LYS A 417 21.74 28.87 -6.32
C LYS A 417 21.88 28.47 -7.78
N SER A 418 22.48 29.31 -8.62
CA SER A 418 22.79 28.95 -10.00
C SER A 418 24.28 29.12 -10.29
N ALA A 419 24.84 28.20 -11.08
CA ALA A 419 26.13 28.40 -11.73
C ALA A 419 25.93 28.47 -13.25
N SER A 420 26.66 29.35 -13.93
CA SER A 420 26.71 29.38 -15.39
C SER A 420 28.13 29.06 -15.82
N PRO A 421 28.36 28.02 -16.64
CA PRO A 421 29.71 27.61 -17.01
C PRO A 421 30.39 28.62 -17.94
N VAL A 422 29.62 29.39 -18.75
CA VAL A 422 30.13 30.41 -19.67
C VAL A 422 29.10 31.55 -19.81
N VAL A 423 29.56 32.80 -19.82
CA VAL A 423 28.69 34.01 -19.89
C VAL A 423 28.01 34.19 -21.26
N LEU A 424 28.57 33.58 -22.33
CA LEU A 424 28.10 33.73 -23.71
C LEU A 424 26.89 32.86 -24.07
N LEU A 425 26.70 31.71 -23.40
CA LEU A 425 25.55 30.86 -23.60
C LEU A 425 24.57 31.06 -22.44
N GLN A 426 23.30 31.29 -22.77
CA GLN A 426 22.21 31.55 -21.83
C GLN A 426 21.80 30.24 -21.09
N LEU A 427 22.77 29.62 -20.40
CA LEU A 427 22.64 28.37 -19.67
C LEU A 427 22.79 28.61 -18.17
N TYR A 428 21.87 28.03 -17.40
CA TYR A 428 21.89 28.11 -15.95
C TYR A 428 21.83 26.69 -15.38
N TRP A 429 22.86 26.31 -14.64
CA TRP A 429 22.90 25.08 -13.85
C TRP A 429 22.39 25.40 -12.45
N LEU A 430 21.11 25.16 -12.24
CA LEU A 430 20.41 25.50 -11.01
C LEU A 430 20.62 24.40 -9.98
N ILE A 431 21.26 24.74 -8.86
CA ILE A 431 21.58 23.86 -7.75
C ILE A 431 20.39 23.83 -6.80
N LEU A 432 19.71 22.69 -6.75
CA LEU A 432 18.55 22.47 -5.88
C LEU A 432 18.96 21.84 -4.54
N ASP A 433 19.94 20.94 -4.57
CA ASP A 433 20.52 20.30 -3.40
C ASP A 433 22.02 20.07 -3.60
N ASP A 434 22.85 20.63 -2.72
CA ASP A 434 24.30 20.43 -2.65
C ASP A 434 24.73 19.86 -1.29
N SER A 435 23.80 19.30 -0.52
CA SER A 435 24.08 18.79 0.83
C SER A 435 24.86 17.47 0.87
N HIS A 436 25.02 16.80 -0.27
CA HIS A 436 25.82 15.61 -0.46
C HIS A 436 26.39 15.53 -1.89
N ASP A 437 27.36 14.64 -2.10
CA ASP A 437 28.09 14.50 -3.37
C ASP A 437 27.17 14.28 -4.58
N LEU A 438 26.12 13.45 -4.43
CA LEU A 438 25.12 13.17 -5.46
C LEU A 438 23.99 14.22 -5.59
N GLY A 439 24.08 15.36 -4.91
CA GLY A 439 22.97 16.33 -4.83
C GLY A 439 22.41 16.76 -6.20
N PHE A 440 21.23 17.36 -6.23
CA PHE A 440 20.44 17.54 -7.45
C PHE A 440 20.59 18.92 -8.11
N LYS A 441 20.72 18.94 -9.45
CA LYS A 441 20.81 20.16 -10.27
C LYS A 441 19.94 20.05 -11.52
N GLN A 442 19.44 21.18 -12.01
CA GLN A 442 18.68 21.25 -13.27
C GLN A 442 19.39 22.15 -14.26
N LEU A 443 19.37 21.76 -15.54
CA LEU A 443 19.75 22.67 -16.61
C LEU A 443 18.54 23.50 -17.06
N ILE A 444 18.71 24.81 -17.06
CA ILE A 444 17.78 25.76 -17.66
C ILE A 444 18.44 26.35 -18.90
N ILE A 445 17.74 26.25 -20.03
CA ILE A 445 18.18 26.77 -21.33
C ILE A 445 17.27 27.95 -21.68
N GLU A 446 17.85 29.15 -21.72
CA GLU A 446 17.13 30.36 -22.11
C GLU A 446 17.30 30.64 -23.61
N PHE A 447 16.16 30.82 -24.28
CA PHE A 447 16.02 31.28 -25.65
C PHE A 447 15.46 32.70 -25.67
N GLU A 448 15.45 33.37 -26.83
CA GLU A 448 15.00 34.76 -26.99
C GLU A 448 13.62 35.05 -26.37
N THR A 449 12.66 34.14 -26.51
CA THR A 449 11.28 34.34 -26.06
C THR A 449 10.82 33.39 -24.95
N GLU A 450 11.61 32.36 -24.64
CA GLU A 450 11.16 31.23 -23.83
C GLU A 450 12.30 30.51 -23.11
N VAL A 451 11.91 29.61 -22.20
CA VAL A 451 12.82 28.79 -21.40
C VAL A 451 12.43 27.33 -21.52
N ILE A 452 13.45 26.47 -21.64
CA ILE A 452 13.36 25.02 -21.46
C ILE A 452 13.98 24.65 -20.11
N VAL A 453 13.28 23.84 -19.32
CA VAL A 453 13.81 23.25 -18.08
C VAL A 453 14.08 21.77 -18.32
N CYS A 454 15.30 21.31 -18.06
CA CYS A 454 15.67 19.90 -18.11
C CYS A 454 15.54 19.28 -16.71
N ASP A 455 14.92 18.10 -16.67
CA ASP A 455 14.36 17.44 -15.47
C ASP A 455 13.37 18.27 -14.67
N ALA A 456 12.62 17.61 -13.81
CA ALA A 456 11.64 18.19 -12.90
C ALA A 456 11.50 17.27 -11.67
N PRO A 457 12.36 17.41 -10.64
CA PRO A 457 12.20 16.67 -9.40
C PRO A 457 10.93 17.14 -8.67
N PRO A 458 10.25 16.24 -7.92
CA PRO A 458 9.02 16.59 -7.24
C PRO A 458 9.29 17.61 -6.13
N PHE A 459 8.36 18.54 -5.87
CA PHE A 459 8.43 19.55 -4.80
C PHE A 459 9.38 20.73 -5.02
N TRP A 460 10.18 20.77 -6.10
CA TRP A 460 11.00 21.95 -6.44
C TRP A 460 10.43 22.79 -7.60
N SER A 461 9.52 22.24 -8.42
CA SER A 461 9.03 22.89 -9.64
C SER A 461 8.50 24.31 -9.46
N GLU A 462 7.74 24.57 -8.38
CA GLU A 462 7.20 25.91 -8.10
C GLU A 462 8.31 26.93 -7.82
N ALA A 463 9.29 26.57 -6.98
CA ALA A 463 10.41 27.43 -6.65
C ALA A 463 11.31 27.70 -7.87
N VAL A 464 11.49 26.69 -8.73
CA VAL A 464 12.24 26.83 -9.99
C VAL A 464 11.52 27.76 -10.95
N MET A 465 10.21 27.62 -11.12
CA MET A 465 9.42 28.54 -11.94
C MET A 465 9.44 29.98 -11.39
N GLU A 466 9.39 30.14 -10.07
CA GLU A 466 9.55 31.46 -9.42
C GLU A 466 10.94 32.03 -9.66
N TRP A 467 11.99 31.21 -9.56
CA TRP A 467 13.37 31.61 -9.85
C TRP A 467 13.52 32.10 -11.29
N ILE A 468 13.01 31.33 -12.26
CA ILE A 468 13.03 31.70 -13.69
C ILE A 468 12.30 33.02 -13.90
N LYS A 469 11.13 33.21 -13.27
CA LYS A 469 10.38 34.47 -13.35
C LYS A 469 11.16 35.66 -12.76
N LYS A 470 11.90 35.46 -11.66
CA LYS A 470 12.65 36.51 -10.95
C LYS A 470 13.94 36.92 -11.67
N TYR A 471 14.68 35.95 -12.21
CA TYR A 471 16.04 36.18 -12.73
C TYR A 471 16.14 36.17 -14.25
N ILE A 472 15.29 35.42 -14.95
CA ILE A 472 15.27 35.35 -16.42
C ILE A 472 14.11 36.19 -16.99
N GLY A 473 12.95 36.18 -16.32
CA GLY A 473 11.77 36.97 -16.71
C GLY A 473 11.04 36.45 -17.97
N LYS A 474 11.36 35.24 -18.43
CA LYS A 474 10.75 34.58 -19.59
C LYS A 474 9.84 33.43 -19.17
N LYS A 475 8.94 33.04 -20.07
CA LYS A 475 8.00 31.93 -19.84
C LYS A 475 8.71 30.58 -19.98
N VAL A 476 8.44 29.67 -19.05
CA VAL A 476 8.75 28.24 -19.24
C VAL A 476 7.75 27.67 -20.24
N THR A 477 8.20 27.39 -21.46
CA THR A 477 7.34 26.82 -22.51
C THR A 477 7.52 25.31 -22.62
N TYR A 478 8.71 24.80 -22.25
CA TYR A 478 9.00 23.37 -22.33
C TYR A 478 9.64 22.84 -21.05
N VAL A 479 9.31 21.58 -20.74
CA VAL A 479 10.02 20.75 -19.77
C VAL A 479 10.54 19.50 -20.48
N ALA A 480 11.79 19.14 -20.24
CA ALA A 480 12.46 18.02 -20.90
C ALA A 480 13.03 17.07 -19.82
N PRO A 481 12.22 16.13 -19.31
CA PRO A 481 12.72 15.11 -18.41
C PRO A 481 13.70 14.21 -19.15
N SER A 482 14.84 13.92 -18.52
CA SER A 482 15.86 12.99 -19.03
C SER A 482 15.31 11.57 -19.11
N HIS A 483 14.58 11.14 -18.08
CA HIS A 483 13.86 9.86 -18.01
C HIS A 483 12.75 9.86 -16.93
N HIS A 484 11.95 8.80 -16.89
CA HIS A 484 10.79 8.65 -15.99
C HIS A 484 11.11 8.45 -14.51
N HIS A 485 12.39 8.33 -14.11
CA HIS A 485 12.73 8.18 -12.69
C HIS A 485 12.18 9.33 -11.87
N ARG A 486 11.70 8.99 -10.68
CA ARG A 486 10.99 9.91 -9.80
C ARG A 486 11.68 11.26 -9.64
N ASP A 487 12.96 11.23 -9.30
CA ASP A 487 13.77 12.41 -9.05
C ASP A 487 14.02 13.25 -10.31
N HIS A 488 13.75 12.73 -11.50
CA HIS A 488 13.82 13.48 -12.76
C HIS A 488 12.44 13.90 -13.29
N SER A 489 11.38 13.19 -12.90
CA SER A 489 10.05 13.28 -13.51
C SER A 489 8.93 13.77 -12.59
N GLY A 490 9.09 13.64 -11.27
CA GLY A 490 8.00 13.76 -10.32
C GLY A 490 7.34 15.14 -10.24
N GLY A 491 8.04 16.18 -10.67
CA GLY A 491 7.58 17.58 -10.73
C GLY A 491 7.02 18.02 -12.09
N VAL A 492 7.04 17.16 -13.12
CA VAL A 492 6.60 17.51 -14.49
C VAL A 492 5.15 18.00 -14.52
N VAL A 493 4.28 17.42 -13.69
CA VAL A 493 2.86 17.80 -13.59
C VAL A 493 2.66 19.29 -13.31
N ASP A 494 3.56 19.91 -12.54
CA ASP A 494 3.46 21.33 -12.18
C ASP A 494 3.78 22.23 -13.38
N TYR A 495 4.76 21.86 -14.20
CA TYR A 495 5.09 22.55 -15.43
C TYR A 495 3.98 22.42 -16.48
N VAL A 496 3.38 21.22 -16.62
CA VAL A 496 2.22 21.01 -17.50
C VAL A 496 1.04 21.88 -17.05
N ARG A 497 0.77 21.95 -15.74
CA ARG A 497 -0.26 22.83 -15.18
C ARG A 497 0.01 24.31 -15.45
N ALA A 498 1.28 24.71 -15.50
CA ALA A 498 1.71 26.06 -15.91
C ALA A 498 1.66 26.29 -17.44
N GLY A 499 1.29 25.28 -18.23
CA GLY A 499 1.12 25.35 -19.67
C GLY A 499 2.38 25.06 -20.49
N ALA A 500 3.38 24.42 -19.89
CA ALA A 500 4.55 23.92 -20.62
C ALA A 500 4.24 22.60 -21.36
N LYS A 501 4.90 22.40 -22.50
CA LYS A 501 4.85 21.13 -23.26
C LYS A 501 6.05 20.25 -22.86
N LEU A 502 5.90 18.93 -22.94
CA LEU A 502 7.02 18.03 -22.70
C LEU A 502 7.79 17.79 -24.00
N ILE A 503 9.11 17.78 -23.91
CA ILE A 503 10.00 17.30 -24.98
C ILE A 503 10.46 15.89 -24.58
N ILE A 504 9.97 14.87 -25.28
CA ILE A 504 10.13 13.46 -24.91
C ILE A 504 10.36 12.56 -26.13
N PRO A 505 10.99 11.38 -25.99
CA PRO A 505 11.06 10.44 -27.09
C PRO A 505 9.67 9.89 -27.43
N GLU A 506 9.43 9.58 -28.71
CA GLU A 506 8.14 9.06 -29.20
C GLU A 506 7.65 7.83 -28.41
N MET A 507 8.58 6.98 -27.98
CA MET A 507 8.27 5.77 -27.21
C MET A 507 7.70 6.06 -25.81
N ALA A 508 7.92 7.26 -25.27
CA ALA A 508 7.45 7.67 -23.95
C ALA A 508 6.07 8.36 -23.97
N VAL A 509 5.48 8.60 -25.14
CA VAL A 509 4.21 9.33 -25.27
C VAL A 509 3.09 8.67 -24.46
N ASP A 510 2.99 7.34 -24.49
CA ASP A 510 1.95 6.61 -23.76
C ASP A 510 2.06 6.89 -22.25
N TYR A 511 3.27 6.79 -21.69
CA TYR A 511 3.54 7.09 -20.28
C TYR A 511 3.13 8.52 -19.92
N TRP A 512 3.59 9.51 -20.68
CA TRP A 512 3.36 10.92 -20.33
C TRP A 512 1.93 11.39 -20.60
N SER A 513 1.18 10.66 -21.44
CA SER A 513 -0.26 10.90 -21.66
C SER A 513 -1.10 10.67 -20.41
N SER A 514 -0.54 10.09 -19.34
CA SER A 514 -1.19 10.01 -18.03
C SER A 514 -1.48 11.36 -17.40
N ILE A 515 -0.64 12.37 -17.69
CA ILE A 515 -0.75 13.68 -17.08
C ILE A 515 -1.88 14.45 -17.80
N PRO A 516 -2.97 14.83 -17.10
CA PRO A 516 -4.08 15.51 -17.74
C PRO A 516 -3.65 16.83 -18.40
N GLY A 517 -3.94 16.98 -19.69
CA GLY A 517 -3.62 18.18 -20.46
C GLY A 517 -2.18 18.27 -20.96
N ALA A 518 -1.36 17.24 -20.76
CA ALA A 518 -0.02 17.18 -21.32
C ALA A 518 -0.03 17.29 -22.85
N GLN A 519 0.94 18.03 -23.37
CA GLN A 519 1.18 18.22 -24.80
C GLN A 519 2.64 17.89 -25.08
N PHE A 520 2.90 17.29 -26.23
CA PHE A 520 4.21 16.70 -26.53
C PHE A 520 4.86 17.33 -27.75
N ILE A 521 6.17 17.50 -27.65
CA ILE A 521 7.10 17.56 -28.77
C ILE A 521 7.88 16.26 -28.73
N THR A 522 7.77 15.47 -29.80
CA THR A 522 8.34 14.12 -29.83
C THR A 522 9.53 14.03 -30.76
N PHE A 523 10.43 13.11 -30.47
CA PHE A 523 11.60 12.79 -31.29
C PHE A 523 11.95 11.31 -31.20
N ASN A 524 12.81 10.86 -32.10
CA ASN A 524 13.30 9.48 -32.12
C ASN A 524 14.77 9.43 -32.51
N GLN A 525 15.36 8.23 -32.53
CA GLN A 525 16.79 8.03 -32.75
C GLN A 525 17.31 8.64 -34.07
N THR A 526 16.49 8.62 -35.12
CA THR A 526 16.88 9.13 -36.44
C THR A 526 16.50 10.60 -36.66
N HIS A 527 15.57 11.12 -35.87
CA HIS A 527 15.03 12.47 -35.97
C HIS A 527 15.04 13.13 -34.59
N PRO A 528 16.22 13.58 -34.10
CA PRO A 528 16.31 14.32 -32.84
C PRO A 528 15.51 15.62 -32.95
N TYR A 529 14.94 16.07 -31.83
CA TYR A 529 14.31 17.39 -31.79
C TYR A 529 15.39 18.46 -31.59
N VAL A 530 15.33 19.51 -32.40
CA VAL A 530 16.26 20.64 -32.34
C VAL A 530 15.48 21.91 -32.08
N HIS A 531 15.69 22.51 -30.91
CA HIS A 531 15.13 23.82 -30.57
C HIS A 531 16.22 24.89 -30.68
N ARG A 532 15.95 26.01 -31.34
CA ARG A 532 16.96 27.03 -31.65
C ARG A 532 16.39 28.42 -31.87
N ASP A 533 17.18 29.43 -31.52
CA ASP A 533 16.95 30.84 -31.84
C ASP A 533 18.16 31.41 -32.62
N ASN A 534 18.45 32.72 -32.55
CA ASN A 534 19.61 33.29 -33.24
C ASN A 534 20.94 33.11 -32.48
N LYS A 535 20.91 32.65 -31.23
CA LYS A 535 22.07 32.56 -30.33
C LYS A 535 22.41 31.13 -29.95
N VAL A 536 21.42 30.29 -29.69
CA VAL A 536 21.59 28.94 -29.12
C VAL A 536 20.83 27.90 -29.95
N GLN A 537 21.34 26.69 -29.98
CA GLN A 537 20.59 25.50 -30.39
C GLN A 537 20.76 24.37 -29.36
N ALA A 538 19.67 23.67 -29.06
CA ALA A 538 19.62 22.52 -28.17
C ALA A 538 19.07 21.30 -28.94
N TRP A 539 19.82 20.20 -28.90
CA TRP A 539 19.54 18.94 -29.54
C TRP A 539 19.13 17.92 -28.50
N PHE A 540 17.90 17.43 -28.58
CA PHE A 540 17.36 16.39 -27.71
C PHE A 540 17.54 15.04 -28.39
N ASN A 541 18.32 14.16 -27.76
CA ASN A 541 18.79 12.91 -28.36
C ASN A 541 18.30 11.71 -27.56
N TRP A 542 17.96 10.65 -28.27
CA TRP A 542 17.51 9.36 -27.73
C TRP A 542 17.99 8.23 -28.65
N ALA A 543 18.21 7.03 -28.11
CA ALA A 543 18.53 5.84 -28.88
C ALA A 543 17.81 4.62 -28.33
N ASP A 544 17.51 3.63 -29.18
CA ASP A 544 16.82 2.39 -28.77
C ASP A 544 17.63 1.56 -27.75
N GLN A 545 18.96 1.70 -27.78
CA GLN A 545 19.88 1.10 -26.80
C GLN A 545 20.34 2.14 -25.76
N ALA A 546 19.39 2.88 -25.20
CA ALA A 546 19.67 3.91 -24.21
C ALA A 546 20.40 3.33 -22.97
N PRO A 547 21.41 4.06 -22.43
CA PRO A 547 22.34 3.55 -21.41
C PRO A 547 21.73 3.32 -20.03
N HIS A 548 20.76 4.14 -19.62
CA HIS A 548 20.22 4.10 -18.26
C HIS A 548 18.77 3.67 -18.21
N ALA A 549 17.91 4.44 -18.87
CA ALA A 549 16.47 4.18 -18.96
C ALA A 549 16.04 3.87 -20.42
N ALA A 550 14.92 3.18 -20.69
CA ALA A 550 14.43 2.95 -22.07
C ALA A 550 14.19 4.27 -22.81
N ASP A 551 13.65 5.21 -22.05
CA ASP A 551 13.28 6.54 -22.47
C ASP A 551 14.40 7.55 -22.18
N TRP A 552 15.58 7.11 -21.74
CA TRP A 552 16.64 8.01 -21.33
C TRP A 552 17.16 8.85 -22.48
N THR A 553 17.31 10.14 -22.21
CA THR A 553 17.72 11.15 -23.17
C THR A 553 18.87 11.99 -22.65
N TYR A 554 19.63 12.57 -23.57
CA TYR A 554 20.62 13.60 -23.27
C TYR A 554 20.45 14.80 -24.20
N VAL A 555 20.87 15.98 -23.74
CA VAL A 555 20.69 17.24 -24.48
C VAL A 555 22.04 17.85 -24.78
N MET A 556 22.34 18.07 -26.05
CA MET A 556 23.54 18.77 -26.50
C MET A 556 23.19 20.22 -26.84
N VAL A 557 23.95 21.18 -26.31
CA VAL A 557 23.68 22.61 -26.43
C VAL A 557 24.92 23.35 -26.92
N THR A 558 24.73 24.19 -27.94
CA THR A 558 25.78 25.01 -28.54
C THR A 558 25.26 26.39 -28.92
N GLU A 559 26.17 27.23 -29.39
CA GLU A 559 25.81 28.42 -30.17
C GLU A 559 25.05 28.03 -31.44
N ARG A 560 24.29 28.97 -32.01
CA ARG A 560 23.43 28.73 -33.18
C ARG A 560 24.17 28.26 -34.43
N CYS A 561 25.41 28.72 -34.60
CA CYS A 561 26.30 28.38 -35.71
C CYS A 561 27.71 28.14 -35.13
N PRO A 562 27.94 27.00 -34.50
CA PRO A 562 29.19 26.72 -33.83
C PRO A 562 30.31 26.49 -34.85
N ASP A 563 31.51 26.88 -34.49
CA ASP A 563 32.74 26.50 -35.18
C ASP A 563 33.58 25.56 -34.30
N LYS A 564 34.78 25.21 -34.77
CA LYS A 564 35.69 24.30 -34.06
C LYS A 564 36.13 24.79 -32.67
N ASP A 565 36.05 26.09 -32.42
CA ASP A 565 36.47 26.76 -31.18
C ASP A 565 35.25 27.07 -30.27
N SER A 566 34.02 26.86 -30.75
CA SER A 566 32.80 27.03 -29.98
C SER A 566 32.72 26.06 -28.79
N SER A 567 32.19 26.55 -27.67
CA SER A 567 31.93 25.72 -26.49
C SER A 567 30.71 24.82 -26.71
N ILE A 568 30.82 23.56 -26.29
CA ILE A 568 29.78 22.54 -26.41
C ILE A 568 29.43 22.02 -25.02
N PHE A 569 28.13 22.01 -24.71
CA PHE A 569 27.62 21.55 -23.43
C PHE A 569 26.72 20.34 -23.64
N VAL A 570 26.79 19.38 -22.73
CA VAL A 570 25.88 18.24 -22.71
C VAL A 570 25.26 18.07 -21.34
N TYR A 571 23.94 17.98 -21.32
CA TYR A 571 23.15 17.61 -20.17
C TYR A 571 22.80 16.13 -20.21
N GLU A 572 22.97 15.47 -19.07
CA GLU A 572 22.69 14.05 -18.87
C GLU A 572 22.36 13.79 -17.39
N ALA A 573 21.74 12.65 -17.13
CA ALA A 573 21.47 12.18 -15.78
C ALA A 573 21.78 10.68 -15.66
N ASP A 574 22.29 10.24 -14.52
CA ASP A 574 22.44 8.83 -14.13
C ASP A 574 23.32 7.92 -15.01
N THR A 575 23.90 8.39 -16.12
CA THR A 575 24.82 7.54 -16.90
C THR A 575 26.24 7.55 -16.35
N TRP A 576 26.57 8.62 -15.64
CA TRP A 576 27.82 8.82 -14.96
C TRP A 576 27.69 9.84 -13.81
N GLU A 577 28.36 9.57 -12.71
CA GLU A 577 28.58 10.45 -11.57
C GLU A 577 29.69 11.45 -11.91
N ALA A 578 29.41 12.32 -12.89
CA ALA A 578 30.38 13.24 -13.44
C ALA A 578 30.98 14.14 -12.34
N GLY A 579 32.31 14.28 -12.36
CA GLY A 579 33.07 15.06 -11.38
C GLY A 579 33.22 14.42 -9.98
N LEU A 580 32.75 13.19 -9.76
CA LEU A 580 32.92 12.43 -8.51
C LEU A 580 33.95 11.30 -8.64
N SER A 581 34.18 10.56 -7.53
CA SER A 581 35.09 9.41 -7.50
C SER A 581 34.62 8.30 -8.45
N VAL A 582 35.57 7.66 -9.13
CA VAL A 582 35.33 6.55 -10.06
C VAL A 582 34.64 5.35 -9.38
N ASP A 583 34.91 5.14 -8.09
CA ASP A 583 34.35 4.03 -7.33
C ASP A 583 32.83 4.13 -7.15
N LEU A 584 32.25 5.32 -7.37
CA LEU A 584 30.81 5.53 -7.26
C LEU A 584 30.05 5.16 -8.52
N GLY A 585 30.72 4.98 -9.66
CA GLY A 585 30.03 4.97 -10.93
C GLY A 585 29.91 3.66 -11.69
N ASN A 586 28.80 3.55 -12.42
CA ASN A 586 28.46 2.37 -13.20
C ASN A 586 29.23 2.32 -14.53
N GLN A 587 30.31 1.56 -14.54
CA GLN A 587 31.18 1.40 -15.71
C GLN A 587 30.46 0.87 -16.96
N GLN A 588 29.37 0.13 -16.82
CA GLN A 588 28.59 -0.35 -17.98
C GLN A 588 27.85 0.80 -18.66
N GLN A 589 27.11 1.60 -17.88
CA GLN A 589 26.31 2.72 -18.39
C GLN A 589 27.20 3.79 -19.02
N MET A 590 28.35 4.08 -18.39
CA MET A 590 29.39 4.96 -18.93
C MET A 590 29.83 4.53 -20.34
N ARG A 591 30.11 3.24 -20.55
CA ARG A 591 30.53 2.71 -21.86
C ARG A 591 29.41 2.77 -22.89
N GLN A 592 28.19 2.41 -22.51
CA GLN A 592 27.03 2.47 -23.41
C GLN A 592 26.75 3.90 -23.88
N TRP A 593 26.89 4.89 -22.99
CA TRP A 593 26.77 6.27 -23.39
C TRP A 593 27.89 6.70 -24.32
N LEU A 594 29.15 6.31 -24.06
CA LEU A 594 30.26 6.57 -24.98
C LEU A 594 30.08 5.94 -26.37
N ASP A 595 29.48 4.74 -26.46
CA ASP A 595 29.11 4.12 -27.73
C ASP A 595 28.12 5.00 -28.51
N GLN A 596 27.11 5.54 -27.82
CA GLN A 596 26.14 6.47 -28.41
C GLN A 596 26.79 7.79 -28.85
N LEU A 597 27.65 8.38 -28.01
CA LEU A 597 28.38 9.62 -28.34
C LEU A 597 29.33 9.44 -29.52
N LEU A 598 29.95 8.25 -29.65
CA LEU A 598 30.81 7.89 -30.77
C LEU A 598 30.03 7.88 -32.09
N GLU A 599 28.83 7.31 -32.09
CA GLU A 599 27.92 7.31 -33.25
C GLU A 599 27.47 8.73 -33.61
N ASP A 600 27.09 9.52 -32.60
CA ASP A 600 26.64 10.90 -32.79
C ASP A 600 27.77 11.87 -33.19
N GLY A 601 29.03 11.51 -32.93
CA GLY A 601 30.21 12.29 -33.32
C GLY A 601 30.52 13.46 -32.38
N LEU A 602 30.26 13.31 -31.07
CA LEU A 602 30.40 14.40 -30.10
C LEU A 602 31.87 14.74 -29.80
N PRO A 603 32.30 16.02 -29.85
CA PRO A 603 33.69 16.42 -29.56
C PRO A 603 34.19 16.12 -28.15
N ARG A 604 35.49 15.80 -28.03
CA ARG A 604 36.18 15.57 -26.74
C ARG A 604 36.19 16.79 -25.82
N SER A 605 36.18 17.99 -26.40
CA SER A 605 36.16 19.27 -25.70
C SER A 605 34.83 19.59 -25.01
N THR A 606 33.82 18.72 -25.15
CA THR A 606 32.49 18.89 -24.57
C THR A 606 32.55 18.97 -23.04
N THR A 607 31.82 19.94 -22.48
CA THR A 607 31.58 20.07 -21.04
C THR A 607 30.27 19.39 -20.66
N VAL A 608 30.32 18.42 -19.77
CA VAL A 608 29.15 17.74 -19.21
C VAL A 608 28.59 18.54 -18.04
N MET A 609 27.28 18.76 -18.03
CA MET A 609 26.49 19.44 -17.01
C MET A 609 25.47 18.45 -16.47
N PRO A 610 25.84 17.61 -15.49
CA PRO A 610 24.99 16.51 -15.06
C PRO A 610 23.88 16.98 -14.09
N THR A 611 22.83 16.19 -13.95
CA THR A 611 21.86 16.31 -12.84
C THR A 611 22.49 15.96 -11.50
N HIS A 612 23.28 14.88 -11.46
CA HIS A 612 24.00 14.40 -10.27
C HIS A 612 25.52 14.58 -10.45
N GLY A 613 26.20 15.09 -9.42
CA GLY A 613 27.64 15.37 -9.48
C GLY A 613 27.97 16.83 -9.83
N TRP A 614 29.03 17.04 -10.59
CA TRP A 614 29.64 18.34 -10.88
C TRP A 614 29.95 18.52 -12.38
N ILE A 615 29.94 19.77 -12.83
CA ILE A 615 30.32 20.14 -14.20
C ILE A 615 31.74 19.64 -14.48
N THR A 616 31.91 18.84 -15.52
CA THR A 616 33.19 18.17 -15.81
C THR A 616 33.40 17.96 -17.32
N PRO A 617 34.65 17.93 -17.82
CA PRO A 617 34.91 17.62 -19.23
C PRO A 617 34.61 16.16 -19.60
N LEU A 618 34.08 15.92 -20.80
CA LEU A 618 33.87 14.56 -21.34
C LEU A 618 35.17 13.73 -21.37
N GLU A 619 36.31 14.39 -21.57
CA GLU A 619 37.64 13.78 -21.51
C GLU A 619 37.89 12.99 -20.21
N GLN A 620 37.29 13.40 -19.08
CA GLN A 620 37.41 12.64 -17.84
C GLN A 620 36.70 11.28 -17.93
N LEU A 621 35.51 11.19 -18.55
CA LEU A 621 34.80 9.92 -18.77
C LEU A 621 35.61 8.96 -19.65
N ILE A 622 36.17 9.50 -20.74
CA ILE A 622 37.01 8.76 -21.69
C ILE A 622 38.23 8.18 -20.97
N ASN A 623 38.87 8.96 -20.12
CA ASN A 623 40.04 8.53 -19.36
C ASN A 623 39.72 7.50 -18.28
N ILE A 624 38.60 7.67 -17.55
CA ILE A 624 38.15 6.72 -16.52
C ILE A 624 37.89 5.34 -17.13
N THR A 625 37.24 5.31 -18.29
CA THR A 625 36.87 4.06 -18.97
C THR A 625 37.98 3.51 -19.88
N ALA A 626 39.05 4.29 -20.10
CA ALA A 626 40.05 4.03 -21.14
C ALA A 626 39.43 3.68 -22.51
N TYR A 627 38.32 4.34 -22.85
CA TYR A 627 37.56 4.05 -24.06
C TYR A 627 38.26 4.63 -25.29
N PRO A 628 38.40 3.88 -26.40
CA PRO A 628 39.05 4.35 -27.62
C PRO A 628 38.15 5.34 -28.37
N TYR A 629 38.21 6.62 -27.99
CA TYR A 629 37.39 7.69 -28.55
C TYR A 629 38.19 8.56 -29.54
N PRO A 630 37.74 8.82 -30.78
CA PRO A 630 38.46 9.72 -31.71
C PRO A 630 38.46 11.19 -31.25
N ASP A 631 39.32 12.01 -31.85
CA ASP A 631 39.30 13.47 -31.63
C ASP A 631 38.37 14.14 -32.64
N PHE A 632 37.08 14.22 -32.30
CA PHE A 632 36.05 14.84 -33.14
C PHE A 632 36.02 16.36 -32.98
N ASP A 633 35.73 17.06 -34.07
CA ASP A 633 35.28 18.46 -34.05
C ASP A 633 33.75 18.54 -34.25
N ILE A 634 33.18 19.74 -34.07
CA ILE A 634 31.73 19.97 -34.20
C ILE A 634 31.18 19.65 -35.60
N GLY A 635 32.02 19.61 -36.64
CA GLY A 635 31.64 19.21 -37.98
C GLY A 635 31.38 17.71 -38.10
N ARG A 636 31.84 16.90 -37.12
CA ARG A 636 31.49 15.48 -37.09
C ARG A 636 30.12 15.21 -36.48
N TRP A 637 29.64 16.08 -35.58
CA TRP A 637 28.35 15.94 -34.93
C TRP A 637 27.24 15.74 -35.96
N ARG A 638 26.65 14.54 -35.99
CA ARG A 638 25.61 14.11 -36.93
C ARG A 638 25.89 14.58 -38.37
N GLU A 639 27.11 14.35 -38.85
CA GLU A 639 27.56 14.71 -40.20
C GLU A 639 27.49 16.22 -40.51
N GLY A 640 27.76 17.06 -39.51
CA GLY A 640 27.85 18.51 -39.65
C GLY A 640 26.53 19.24 -39.45
N ALA A 641 25.50 18.55 -38.94
CA ALA A 641 24.14 19.09 -38.84
C ALA A 641 23.99 20.31 -37.92
N ALA A 642 24.96 20.55 -37.02
CA ALA A 642 24.98 21.73 -36.16
C ALA A 642 25.52 23.00 -36.85
N ILE A 643 26.31 22.86 -37.92
CA ILE A 643 26.98 23.99 -38.61
C ILE A 643 25.98 24.71 -39.52
N CYS A 644 26.09 26.04 -39.59
CA CYS A 644 25.30 26.84 -40.53
C CYS A 644 25.92 26.81 -41.93
N ASP A 645 25.14 26.42 -42.94
CA ASP A 645 25.57 26.47 -44.34
C ASP A 645 25.93 27.89 -44.78
N GLU A 646 27.16 28.09 -45.27
CA GLU A 646 27.63 29.36 -45.86
C GLU A 646 26.77 29.82 -47.06
N SER A 647 26.02 28.92 -47.71
CA SER A 647 25.13 29.23 -48.83
C SER A 647 23.80 29.89 -48.44
N SER A 648 23.38 29.78 -47.18
CA SER A 648 22.13 30.37 -46.69
C SER A 648 22.24 31.86 -46.35
N ALA A 649 23.45 32.32 -46.01
CA ALA A 649 23.72 33.73 -45.67
C ALA A 649 23.77 34.67 -46.89
N LYS A 650 23.95 34.15 -48.11
CA LYS A 650 23.99 34.97 -49.33
C LYS A 650 22.60 35.30 -49.89
N LYS A 651 21.57 34.50 -49.63
CA LYS A 651 20.21 34.78 -50.15
C LYS A 651 19.51 35.95 -49.46
N HIS A 652 19.89 36.31 -48.24
CA HIS A 652 19.28 37.45 -47.53
C HIS A 652 19.89 38.82 -47.84
N LYS A 653 20.96 38.90 -48.63
CA LYS A 653 21.51 40.19 -49.09
C LYS A 653 21.03 40.65 -50.46
N ASP A 654 20.44 39.74 -51.25
CA ASP A 654 20.01 40.05 -52.63
C ASP A 654 18.49 40.25 -52.77
N ASP A 655 17.69 40.01 -51.73
CA ASP A 655 16.26 40.36 -51.68
C ASP A 655 15.97 41.29 -50.50
N LYS A 656 16.29 42.59 -50.73
CA LYS A 656 15.77 43.84 -50.13
C LYS A 656 15.52 43.97 -48.62
#